data_AF-A0A3F2S345-F1
#
_entry.id   AF-A0A3F2S345-F1
#
_cell.length_a   1.000
_cell.length_b   1.000
_cell.length_c   1.000
_cell.angle_alpha   90.00
_cell.angle_beta   90.00
_cell.angle_gamma   90.00
#
_symmetry.space_group_name_H-M   'P 1'
#
loop_
_entity.id
_entity.type
_entity.pdbx_description
1 polymer ?
#
loop_
_entity_poly.entity_id
_entity_poly.type
_entity_poly.pdbx_seq_one_letter_code
_entity_poly.pdbx_strand_id
1 'polypeptide(L)'
;MMPSNLALFAALPVIVALLAFIWMPPGSQLDVDHVSTASNESLVNKYASQLGHIATHALLSTGENCREFQSASEDLTHVEQVLDQQQTLQAQSQVFLMLNGENEGLYFPWTDTDTCLLELAETAALQLGAEADLVVNGLRLFSTDGLPILTAEELNAQRIAHVLLQSQIWVWPGIKVGYVREIEGCTVTTQSLRPKIFTVEGFFTQEEADAIISQGINHLTRSPVDSPEADDGYHSDRTSFTAFLNDSHFTRDFHSQSTTTFHHALLKSFMEDAKATDFFLEHADVEWGEWIDENLALGASDIIGSLLESKGYMMPFIVKSWEKRVAVPELVYKFPKREVSGVSHYFQWIRWAKERVQELIDTQPEAVPKIVMPEGADYPTFYVSFQNRLVRYIIEDYSEEFLSEELGEDWYHWLVENKNSNDVLLEILPDYPQVFDFALEAWTKRAGELFVYEKPEYLHHFEPNRFATLFLYLNDCPEGGETVFPYSKERLVTGIERSGMAECSEGLAVPPIKLTTSFFYSQTPMNDVDPSSLHGGCPPAKGIKYGANSFMWNTDADEGSNVWGLGDDDREALYLSRGRPDMAFMSNQSQVPIEVPEMQQTCTVKNHVNLKKASLKLQQSTSQSEQYALSFQFDATKACRIKVYLVANETMDADTGSSSFTLAHQDKMPVLVQEFAAGLGQSFTLTGEEDKEAPKDEEDQQTQQRPLPLLDLSAYQDDELVYKLGTMQFPLIVVLEVSSERKHPQSQSTFCTLVKKGDNWDIKMLKQKILVDGMTYELQEIYGIDGFVAAAPKAGDRNIATGDSQVDTTKTAKDEIDIPEGAECIICLSEPRNTTILPCRHMCLCSECAEALRKSSSTCPICRTRVEALLQIRVEAKETETTEVEDDSK
;
A
#
# COMPACT_ATOMS: atom_id res chain seq x y z
N MET A 1 -59.90 35.58 66.25
CA MET A 1 -58.99 35.26 67.39
C MET A 1 -57.67 35.97 67.15
N MET A 2 -56.93 36.28 68.21
CA MET A 2 -55.55 36.83 68.24
C MET A 2 -54.60 35.74 68.81
N PRO A 3 -53.25 35.92 68.82
CA PRO A 3 -52.38 36.90 68.14
C PRO A 3 -51.60 36.17 67.01
N SER A 4 -50.27 36.12 66.76
CA SER A 4 -48.97 36.73 67.17
C SER A 4 -47.89 36.15 66.21
N ASN A 5 -46.70 36.70 65.89
CA ASN A 5 -46.02 38.01 66.04
C ASN A 5 -44.96 38.06 64.88
N LEU A 6 -44.57 39.20 64.29
CA LEU A 6 -43.57 40.21 64.71
C LEU A 6 -42.18 39.66 65.11
N ALA A 7 -41.04 40.19 64.61
CA ALA A 7 -40.82 41.31 63.67
C ALA A 7 -39.38 41.39 63.08
N LEU A 8 -39.23 42.25 62.05
CA LEU A 8 -38.10 43.09 61.56
C LEU A 8 -36.70 42.92 62.22
N PHE A 9 -35.57 43.07 61.50
CA PHE A 9 -35.13 44.29 60.79
C PHE A 9 -34.14 44.04 59.63
N ALA A 10 -33.71 45.12 58.96
CA ALA A 10 -32.87 45.13 57.75
C ALA A 10 -31.54 45.91 57.93
N ALA A 11 -30.69 45.88 56.89
CA ALA A 11 -29.58 46.79 56.52
C ALA A 11 -28.19 46.13 56.32
N LEU A 12 -27.63 46.33 55.13
CA LEU A 12 -26.20 46.38 54.80
C LEU A 12 -25.63 47.77 55.25
N PRO A 13 -24.31 48.04 55.18
CA PRO A 13 -23.13 47.21 55.49
C PRO A 13 -22.05 48.00 56.31
N VAL A 14 -20.76 47.59 56.22
CA VAL A 14 -19.51 48.31 56.59
C VAL A 14 -19.14 48.44 58.08
N ILE A 15 -17.81 48.36 58.35
CA ILE A 15 -17.06 48.58 59.62
C ILE A 15 -17.48 47.66 60.79
N VAL A 16 -16.64 46.86 61.45
CA VAL A 16 -15.19 46.90 61.76
C VAL A 16 -14.65 45.45 61.62
N ALA A 17 -13.54 45.09 60.96
CA ALA A 17 -12.36 45.82 60.45
C ALA A 17 -11.36 46.34 61.50
N LEU A 18 -10.99 45.49 62.49
CA LEU A 18 -9.81 45.66 63.36
C LEU A 18 -9.39 44.29 63.94
N LEU A 19 -8.07 44.10 64.13
CA LEU A 19 -7.41 42.88 64.63
C LEU A 19 -7.53 41.64 63.70
N ALA A 20 -6.47 41.09 63.12
CA ALA A 20 -5.08 41.51 62.95
C ALA A 20 -4.56 40.77 61.67
N PHE A 21 -3.72 41.29 60.75
CA PHE A 21 -2.44 42.00 60.83
C PHE A 21 -1.36 41.27 61.66
N ILE A 22 -0.11 41.29 61.18
CA ILE A 22 0.97 40.30 61.46
C ILE A 22 0.68 39.00 60.66
N TRP A 23 1.35 38.67 59.55
CA TRP A 23 2.63 39.14 58.98
C TRP A 23 2.61 39.24 57.43
N MET A 24 3.60 39.93 56.85
CA MET A 24 3.82 40.25 55.42
C MET A 24 5.25 40.84 55.28
N PRO A 25 5.85 41.11 54.09
CA PRO A 25 5.56 40.75 52.68
C PRO A 25 6.88 40.15 52.03
N PRO A 26 7.36 40.39 50.77
CA PRO A 26 6.75 40.92 49.53
C PRO A 26 7.09 40.20 48.19
N GLY A 27 6.31 40.55 47.14
CA GLY A 27 6.73 40.51 45.72
C GLY A 27 6.19 39.34 44.89
N SER A 28 5.61 39.54 43.69
CA SER A 28 5.19 40.78 43.00
C SER A 28 4.05 40.50 42.00
N GLN A 29 3.18 41.48 41.74
CA GLN A 29 2.04 41.37 40.81
C GLN A 29 2.44 41.46 39.33
N LEU A 30 1.59 40.90 38.46
CA LEU A 30 1.14 41.57 37.23
C LEU A 30 -0.39 41.47 37.15
N ASP A 31 -1.02 42.45 36.50
CA ASP A 31 -2.49 42.61 36.48
C ASP A 31 -3.16 41.79 35.38
N VAL A 32 -4.40 41.33 35.65
CA VAL A 32 -5.36 40.86 34.63
C VAL A 32 -6.75 41.37 35.04
N ASP A 33 -7.12 42.57 34.58
CA ASP A 33 -8.50 43.07 34.66
C ASP A 33 -8.74 44.21 33.64
N HIS A 34 -9.97 44.31 33.13
CA HIS A 34 -10.34 45.03 31.88
C HIS A 34 -9.73 44.39 30.60
N VAL A 35 -10.43 44.18 29.47
CA VAL A 35 -11.73 44.64 28.93
C VAL A 35 -12.36 43.44 28.18
N SER A 36 -13.66 43.12 28.23
CA SER A 36 -14.77 43.48 29.13
C SER A 36 -15.94 42.47 28.92
N THR A 37 -17.19 42.81 29.29
CA THR A 37 -18.38 41.97 29.07
C THR A 37 -18.88 42.01 27.62
N ALA A 38 -18.71 40.93 26.86
CA ALA A 38 -19.62 40.61 25.75
C ALA A 38 -20.95 40.07 26.29
N SER A 39 -22.04 40.31 25.56
CA SER A 39 -23.36 39.73 25.84
C SER A 39 -23.46 38.28 25.37
N ASN A 40 -24.55 37.59 25.73
CA ASN A 40 -25.03 36.41 24.99
C ASN A 40 -25.51 36.84 23.60
N GLU A 41 -24.58 37.26 22.75
CA GLU A 41 -24.76 37.15 21.30
C GLU A 41 -24.69 35.67 20.96
N SER A 42 -25.63 35.18 20.14
CA SER A 42 -25.65 33.78 19.75
C SER A 42 -24.42 33.47 18.91
N LEU A 43 -23.56 32.55 19.38
CA LEU A 43 -22.49 31.98 18.56
C LEU A 43 -23.06 31.57 17.20
N VAL A 44 -22.31 31.81 16.12
CA VAL A 44 -22.68 31.31 14.81
C VAL A 44 -22.81 29.79 14.88
N ASN A 45 -23.84 29.25 14.24
CA ASN A 45 -24.06 27.81 14.21
C ASN A 45 -22.83 27.14 13.58
N LYS A 46 -22.02 26.44 14.38
CA LYS A 46 -20.73 25.90 13.93
C LYS A 46 -20.84 24.89 12.77
N TYR A 47 -22.01 24.27 12.62
CA TYR A 47 -22.34 23.34 11.52
C TYR A 47 -22.79 24.05 10.23
N ALA A 48 -23.03 25.37 10.31
CA ALA A 48 -23.10 26.26 9.15
C ALA A 48 -21.78 27.05 8.95
N SER A 49 -20.89 27.08 9.95
CA SER A 49 -19.63 27.82 9.89
C SER A 49 -18.60 27.19 8.96
N GLN A 50 -17.77 28.01 8.33
CA GLN A 50 -16.71 27.60 7.43
C GLN A 50 -15.54 26.90 8.15
N LEU A 51 -15.48 26.98 9.47
CA LEU A 51 -14.53 26.24 10.31
C LEU A 51 -14.96 24.79 10.54
N GLY A 52 -16.26 24.52 10.64
CA GLY A 52 -16.81 23.20 10.94
C GLY A 52 -17.40 22.44 9.75
N HIS A 53 -17.75 23.13 8.65
CA HIS A 53 -18.54 22.55 7.56
C HIS A 53 -17.85 22.66 6.18
N ILE A 54 -17.41 21.52 5.64
CA ILE A 54 -16.92 21.41 4.26
C ILE A 54 -18.13 21.35 3.31
N ALA A 55 -18.45 22.46 2.66
CA ALA A 55 -19.52 22.52 1.66
C ALA A 55 -19.03 22.10 0.26
N THR A 56 -19.88 21.43 -0.51
CA THR A 56 -19.65 21.15 -1.93
C THR A 56 -19.93 22.41 -2.76
N HIS A 57 -18.90 23.00 -3.34
CA HIS A 57 -19.02 24.17 -4.21
C HIS A 57 -18.92 23.81 -5.69
N ALA A 58 -19.64 24.57 -6.53
CA ALA A 58 -19.56 24.49 -7.98
C ALA A 58 -18.13 24.73 -8.49
N LEU A 59 -17.83 24.20 -9.67
CA LEU A 59 -16.63 24.57 -10.43
C LEU A 59 -16.89 25.88 -11.18
N LEU A 60 -15.81 26.58 -11.53
CA LEU A 60 -15.87 27.75 -12.42
C LEU A 60 -16.39 27.33 -13.80
N SER A 61 -17.23 28.17 -14.40
CA SER A 61 -17.69 28.01 -15.78
C SER A 61 -16.72 28.65 -16.77
N THR A 62 -16.51 27.99 -17.91
CA THR A 62 -15.86 28.59 -19.10
C THR A 62 -16.51 29.91 -19.49
N GLY A 63 -15.72 30.94 -19.76
CA GLY A 63 -16.19 32.22 -20.28
C GLY A 63 -16.35 32.23 -21.80
N GLU A 64 -17.05 33.24 -22.33
CA GLU A 64 -17.16 33.48 -23.77
C GLU A 64 -16.13 34.52 -24.24
N ASN A 65 -15.41 34.23 -25.33
CA ASN A 65 -14.43 35.14 -25.97
C ASN A 65 -13.28 35.58 -25.05
N CYS A 66 -12.78 34.66 -24.24
CA CYS A 66 -11.70 34.94 -23.28
C CYS A 66 -10.37 35.29 -23.93
N ARG A 67 -9.63 36.17 -23.24
CA ARG A 67 -8.23 36.49 -23.56
C ARG A 67 -7.30 35.54 -22.81
N GLU A 68 -6.11 35.33 -23.37
CA GLU A 68 -5.01 34.73 -22.63
C GLU A 68 -4.63 35.63 -21.43
N PHE A 69 -4.28 34.98 -20.32
CA PHE A 69 -3.69 35.61 -19.15
C PHE A 69 -2.19 35.28 -19.09
N GLN A 70 -1.46 36.11 -18.36
CA GLN A 70 -0.05 35.93 -17.99
C GLN A 70 0.14 36.60 -16.63
N SER A 71 1.09 36.13 -15.83
CA SER A 71 1.48 36.84 -14.62
C SER A 71 2.06 38.23 -14.95
N ALA A 72 1.93 39.15 -14.01
CA ALA A 72 2.60 40.46 -14.02
C ALA A 72 3.88 40.46 -13.17
N SER A 73 4.33 39.28 -12.72
CA SER A 73 5.50 39.02 -11.89
C SER A 73 6.11 37.67 -12.24
N GLU A 74 7.44 37.59 -12.33
CA GLU A 74 8.17 36.32 -12.46
C GLU A 74 8.44 35.70 -11.08
N ASP A 75 8.79 36.52 -10.08
CA ASP A 75 9.03 36.08 -8.70
C ASP A 75 7.73 35.85 -7.91
N LEU A 76 7.70 34.77 -7.12
CA LEU A 76 6.68 34.54 -6.09
C LEU A 76 6.74 35.61 -5.00
N THR A 77 5.59 36.10 -4.57
CA THR A 77 5.46 37.05 -3.45
C THR A 77 4.72 36.40 -2.27
N HIS A 78 5.15 36.70 -1.04
CA HIS A 78 4.47 36.23 0.16
C HIS A 78 3.23 37.08 0.50
N VAL A 79 2.09 36.45 0.74
CA VAL A 79 0.76 37.06 0.88
C VAL A 79 0.68 38.15 1.95
N GLU A 80 1.49 38.07 3.01
CA GLU A 80 1.58 39.12 4.04
C GLU A 80 1.89 40.51 3.47
N GLN A 81 2.62 40.59 2.35
CA GLN A 81 2.91 41.85 1.67
C GLN A 81 1.70 42.43 0.93
N VAL A 82 0.63 41.64 0.76
CA VAL A 82 -0.47 41.88 -0.19
C VAL A 82 -1.83 42.04 0.50
N LEU A 83 -2.05 41.43 1.69
CA LEU A 83 -3.33 41.45 2.42
C LEU A 83 -3.98 42.85 2.49
N ASP A 84 -3.24 43.84 3.00
CA ASP A 84 -3.73 45.22 3.16
C ASP A 84 -3.70 46.04 1.85
N GLN A 85 -3.34 45.44 0.71
CA GLN A 85 -3.11 46.11 -0.57
C GLN A 85 -4.23 45.97 -1.60
N GLN A 86 -5.45 45.56 -1.20
CA GLN A 86 -6.61 45.46 -2.11
C GLN A 86 -6.84 46.75 -2.93
N GLN A 87 -6.66 47.94 -2.32
CA GLN A 87 -6.78 49.23 -3.01
C GLN A 87 -5.64 49.49 -4.01
N THR A 88 -4.43 49.00 -3.74
CA THR A 88 -3.28 49.06 -4.66
C THR A 88 -3.52 48.16 -5.87
N LEU A 89 -3.91 46.90 -5.63
CA LEU A 89 -4.29 45.93 -6.67
C LEU A 89 -5.41 46.48 -7.56
N GLN A 90 -6.46 47.06 -6.96
CA GLN A 90 -7.55 47.71 -7.66
C GLN A 90 -7.10 48.90 -8.53
N ALA A 91 -6.15 49.71 -8.04
CA ALA A 91 -5.61 50.84 -8.78
C ALA A 91 -4.61 50.44 -9.90
N GLN A 92 -4.01 49.25 -9.79
CA GLN A 92 -3.11 48.67 -10.78
C GLN A 92 -3.83 47.74 -11.79
N SER A 93 -5.15 47.56 -11.66
CA SER A 93 -5.95 46.58 -12.41
C SER A 93 -5.37 45.16 -12.32
N GLN A 94 -5.09 44.73 -11.09
CA GLN A 94 -4.53 43.41 -10.77
C GLN A 94 -5.40 42.65 -9.76
N VAL A 95 -5.15 41.34 -9.71
CA VAL A 95 -5.52 40.42 -8.62
C VAL A 95 -4.27 39.64 -8.22
N PHE A 96 -4.26 39.09 -7.00
CA PHE A 96 -3.19 38.24 -6.49
C PHE A 96 -3.71 36.82 -6.26
N LEU A 97 -3.06 35.83 -6.87
CA LEU A 97 -3.50 34.43 -6.86
C LEU A 97 -2.43 33.51 -6.26
N MET A 98 -2.88 32.58 -5.42
CA MET A 98 -2.09 31.55 -4.73
C MET A 98 -2.71 30.17 -4.97
N LEU A 99 -2.00 29.10 -4.63
CA LEU A 99 -2.61 27.77 -4.50
C LEU A 99 -3.34 27.61 -3.14
N ASN A 100 -4.21 26.62 -3.08
CA ASN A 100 -4.93 26.21 -1.87
C ASN A 100 -4.00 26.03 -0.65
N GLY A 101 -4.30 26.73 0.45
CA GLY A 101 -3.54 26.64 1.71
C GLY A 101 -2.14 27.24 1.72
N GLU A 102 -1.59 27.66 0.58
CA GLU A 102 -0.25 28.24 0.50
C GLU A 102 -0.22 29.75 0.74
N ASN A 103 0.96 30.25 1.09
CA ASN A 103 1.18 31.66 1.46
C ASN A 103 1.87 32.47 0.35
N GLU A 104 2.23 31.86 -0.77
CA GLU A 104 3.00 32.47 -1.85
C GLU A 104 2.23 32.40 -3.17
N GLY A 105 2.37 33.44 -4.00
CA GLY A 105 1.54 33.64 -5.18
C GLY A 105 2.09 34.66 -6.17
N LEU A 106 1.33 34.89 -7.24
CA LEU A 106 1.67 35.77 -8.36
C LEU A 106 0.56 36.81 -8.63
N TYR A 107 0.95 37.93 -9.21
CA TYR A 107 0.02 38.99 -9.65
C TYR A 107 -0.49 38.69 -11.06
N PHE A 108 -1.77 38.92 -11.33
CA PHE A 108 -2.38 38.76 -12.65
C PHE A 108 -3.20 40.00 -13.04
N PRO A 109 -3.22 40.41 -14.33
CA PRO A 109 -3.97 41.57 -14.79
C PRO A 109 -5.48 41.26 -14.86
N TRP A 110 -6.30 42.01 -14.12
CA TRP A 110 -7.74 41.79 -14.00
C TRP A 110 -8.52 43.10 -13.73
N THR A 111 -9.51 43.35 -14.59
CA THR A 111 -10.34 44.56 -14.63
C THR A 111 -11.79 44.30 -14.18
N ASP A 112 -12.52 45.38 -13.97
CA ASP A 112 -13.97 45.39 -13.74
C ASP A 112 -14.80 44.92 -14.95
N THR A 113 -14.17 44.74 -16.13
CA THR A 113 -14.79 44.21 -17.34
C THR A 113 -14.37 42.78 -17.70
N ASP A 114 -13.38 42.19 -17.03
CA ASP A 114 -13.01 40.79 -17.23
C ASP A 114 -14.05 39.84 -16.60
N THR A 115 -14.34 38.73 -17.28
CA THR A 115 -15.37 37.75 -16.85
C THR A 115 -14.86 36.29 -16.83
N CYS A 116 -13.66 36.06 -17.36
CA CYS A 116 -13.06 34.75 -17.60
C CYS A 116 -12.35 34.20 -16.36
N LEU A 117 -13.13 33.78 -15.35
CA LEU A 117 -12.61 33.28 -14.08
C LEU A 117 -11.86 31.94 -14.23
N LEU A 118 -12.38 31.01 -15.04
CA LEU A 118 -11.78 29.70 -15.21
C LEU A 118 -10.41 29.82 -15.90
N GLU A 119 -10.35 30.57 -16.99
CA GLU A 119 -9.18 30.74 -17.84
C GLU A 119 -8.05 31.50 -17.11
N LEU A 120 -8.42 32.45 -16.25
CA LEU A 120 -7.50 33.07 -15.28
C LEU A 120 -6.99 32.04 -14.26
N ALA A 121 -7.88 31.25 -13.67
CA ALA A 121 -7.52 30.28 -12.64
C ALA A 121 -6.66 29.13 -13.19
N GLU A 122 -6.90 28.67 -14.42
CA GLU A 122 -6.10 27.67 -15.14
C GLU A 122 -4.69 28.20 -15.39
N THR A 123 -4.59 29.42 -15.95
CA THR A 123 -3.30 30.11 -16.14
C THR A 123 -2.53 30.22 -14.83
N ALA A 124 -3.21 30.66 -13.75
CA ALA A 124 -2.59 30.84 -12.45
C ALA A 124 -2.19 29.51 -11.80
N ALA A 125 -3.02 28.47 -11.87
CA ALA A 125 -2.69 27.14 -11.36
C ALA A 125 -1.40 26.60 -12.00
N LEU A 126 -1.33 26.63 -13.33
CA LEU A 126 -0.17 26.15 -14.09
C LEU A 126 1.10 26.98 -13.78
N GLN A 127 0.99 28.32 -13.74
CA GLN A 127 2.14 29.19 -13.43
C GLN A 127 2.59 29.13 -11.96
N LEU A 128 1.73 28.66 -11.05
CA LEU A 128 2.07 28.37 -9.65
C LEU A 128 2.54 26.91 -9.43
N GLY A 129 2.68 26.11 -10.49
CA GLY A 129 3.21 24.75 -10.43
C GLY A 129 2.19 23.65 -10.10
N ALA A 130 0.89 23.88 -10.36
CA ALA A 130 -0.10 22.81 -10.30
C ALA A 130 -0.03 21.89 -11.54
N GLU A 131 -0.26 20.61 -11.32
CA GLU A 131 -0.23 19.53 -12.33
C GLU A 131 -1.33 19.70 -13.39
N ALA A 132 -0.94 19.72 -14.67
CA ALA A 132 -1.86 20.04 -15.77
C ALA A 132 -3.01 19.04 -15.88
N ASP A 133 -2.72 17.75 -15.71
CA ASP A 133 -3.70 16.65 -15.80
C ASP A 133 -4.71 16.66 -14.64
N LEU A 134 -4.42 17.41 -13.56
CA LEU A 134 -5.39 17.70 -12.50
C LEU A 134 -6.18 18.99 -12.78
N VAL A 135 -5.55 20.02 -13.36
CA VAL A 135 -6.19 21.31 -13.72
C VAL A 135 -7.35 21.12 -14.70
N VAL A 136 -7.21 20.25 -15.71
CA VAL A 136 -8.25 19.98 -16.73
C VAL A 136 -9.55 19.38 -16.17
N ASN A 137 -9.56 18.89 -14.93
CA ASN A 137 -10.78 18.42 -14.25
C ASN A 137 -11.64 19.58 -13.68
N GLY A 138 -11.15 20.81 -13.80
CA GLY A 138 -11.85 22.04 -13.43
C GLY A 138 -11.45 22.58 -12.06
N LEU A 139 -11.67 23.88 -11.89
CA LEU A 139 -11.14 24.66 -10.78
C LEU A 139 -12.23 25.36 -9.96
N ARG A 140 -11.83 25.84 -8.77
CA ARG A 140 -12.58 26.77 -7.92
C ARG A 140 -11.67 27.92 -7.48
N LEU A 141 -12.27 29.09 -7.20
CA LEU A 141 -11.60 30.20 -6.52
C LEU A 141 -12.21 30.39 -5.13
N PHE A 142 -11.37 30.75 -4.15
CA PHE A 142 -11.76 31.04 -2.77
C PHE A 142 -11.06 32.31 -2.27
N SER A 143 -11.69 33.09 -1.40
CA SER A 143 -11.03 34.22 -0.72
C SER A 143 -9.99 33.74 0.31
N THR A 144 -9.20 34.66 0.84
CA THR A 144 -8.32 34.40 2.02
C THR A 144 -9.07 33.87 3.24
N ASP A 145 -10.39 34.09 3.27
CA ASP A 145 -11.30 33.76 4.37
C ASP A 145 -12.16 32.54 4.06
N GLY A 146 -11.83 31.75 3.02
CA GLY A 146 -12.51 30.50 2.72
C GLY A 146 -13.91 30.65 2.11
N LEU A 147 -14.34 31.85 1.74
CA LEU A 147 -15.57 32.07 0.97
C LEU A 147 -15.34 31.70 -0.51
N PRO A 148 -16.25 30.95 -1.16
CA PRO A 148 -16.15 30.68 -2.58
C PRO A 148 -16.29 31.97 -3.39
N ILE A 149 -15.51 32.12 -4.45
CA ILE A 149 -15.60 33.20 -5.43
C ILE A 149 -16.18 32.59 -6.71
N LEU A 150 -17.42 32.93 -7.01
CA LEU A 150 -18.20 32.34 -8.11
C LEU A 150 -18.39 33.31 -9.29
N THR A 151 -18.18 34.60 -9.05
CA THR A 151 -18.44 35.68 -10.01
C THR A 151 -17.26 36.65 -10.16
N ALA A 152 -17.18 37.28 -11.32
CA ALA A 152 -16.18 38.30 -11.60
C ALA A 152 -16.30 39.52 -10.68
N GLU A 153 -17.51 39.84 -10.19
CA GLU A 153 -17.75 40.92 -9.22
C GLU A 153 -17.13 40.60 -7.86
N GLU A 154 -17.29 39.37 -7.37
CA GLU A 154 -16.66 38.90 -6.12
C GLU A 154 -15.13 38.92 -6.20
N LEU A 155 -14.53 38.46 -7.31
CA LEU A 155 -13.07 38.55 -7.49
C LEU A 155 -12.58 40.01 -7.58
N ASN A 156 -13.33 40.87 -8.29
CA ASN A 156 -13.02 42.30 -8.37
C ASN A 156 -13.11 43.01 -7.01
N ALA A 157 -13.98 42.55 -6.10
CA ALA A 157 -14.09 43.05 -4.74
C ALA A 157 -13.00 42.51 -3.80
N GLN A 158 -12.72 41.21 -3.84
CA GLN A 158 -11.76 40.54 -2.93
C GLN A 158 -10.30 40.83 -3.28
N ARG A 159 -9.98 40.97 -4.58
CA ARG A 159 -8.63 41.17 -5.16
C ARG A 159 -7.57 40.09 -4.87
N ILE A 160 -7.77 39.26 -3.86
CA ILE A 160 -6.88 38.17 -3.44
C ILE A 160 -7.69 36.87 -3.42
N ALA A 161 -7.18 35.82 -4.06
CA ALA A 161 -7.84 34.52 -4.06
C ALA A 161 -6.87 33.33 -4.10
N HIS A 162 -7.35 32.17 -3.69
CA HIS A 162 -6.69 30.88 -3.82
C HIS A 162 -7.36 30.04 -4.90
N VAL A 163 -6.56 29.38 -5.73
CA VAL A 163 -7.01 28.42 -6.74
C VAL A 163 -7.04 27.01 -6.12
N LEU A 164 -8.18 26.33 -6.27
CA LEU A 164 -8.39 24.95 -5.83
C LEU A 164 -8.68 24.05 -7.03
N LEU A 165 -8.02 22.89 -7.08
CA LEU A 165 -8.33 21.83 -8.05
C LEU A 165 -9.65 21.12 -7.66
N GLN A 166 -10.35 20.49 -8.62
CA GLN A 166 -11.63 19.80 -8.38
C GLN A 166 -11.61 18.87 -7.15
N SER A 167 -10.52 18.10 -7.01
CA SER A 167 -10.30 17.09 -5.97
C SER A 167 -9.88 17.64 -4.61
N GLN A 168 -9.55 18.94 -4.52
CA GLN A 168 -9.04 19.55 -3.28
C GLN A 168 -10.16 20.06 -2.37
N ILE A 169 -9.95 19.89 -1.07
CA ILE A 169 -10.72 20.49 0.02
C ILE A 169 -10.02 21.79 0.46
N TRP A 170 -10.78 22.81 0.88
CA TRP A 170 -10.23 24.07 1.40
C TRP A 170 -9.24 23.85 2.55
N VAL A 171 -8.04 24.41 2.41
CA VAL A 171 -7.02 24.47 3.46
C VAL A 171 -6.80 25.93 3.82
N TRP A 172 -7.03 26.27 5.10
CA TRP A 172 -6.78 27.61 5.61
C TRP A 172 -5.29 27.99 5.48
N PRO A 173 -4.93 29.13 4.85
CA PRO A 173 -3.55 29.56 4.73
C PRO A 173 -3.03 30.02 6.10
N GLY A 174 -1.86 29.51 6.47
CA GLY A 174 -1.25 29.81 7.77
C GLY A 174 -0.72 31.24 7.88
N ILE A 175 -0.30 31.83 6.76
CA ILE A 175 0.28 33.17 6.60
C ILE A 175 1.59 33.34 7.41
N LYS A 176 1.51 33.44 8.75
CA LYS A 176 2.68 33.40 9.65
C LYS A 176 2.28 32.89 11.02
N VAL A 177 3.25 32.37 11.79
CA VAL A 177 3.03 32.06 13.21
C VAL A 177 2.64 33.35 13.96
N GLY A 178 1.61 33.26 14.79
CA GLY A 178 1.02 34.42 15.47
C GLY A 178 0.14 35.30 14.59
N TYR A 179 -0.20 34.89 13.37
CA TYR A 179 -1.27 35.55 12.59
C TYR A 179 -2.63 35.25 13.24
N VAL A 180 -3.43 36.30 13.43
CA VAL A 180 -4.78 36.23 14.03
C VAL A 180 -5.80 36.72 13.01
N ARG A 181 -6.92 36.01 12.89
CA ARG A 181 -8.07 36.38 12.07
C ARG A 181 -9.38 36.09 12.81
N GLU A 182 -10.43 36.83 12.47
CA GLU A 182 -11.80 36.57 12.93
C GLU A 182 -12.58 35.85 11.83
N ILE A 183 -13.11 34.66 12.14
CA ILE A 183 -13.97 33.89 11.22
C ILE A 183 -15.28 33.63 11.95
N GLU A 184 -16.35 34.30 11.50
CA GLU A 184 -17.73 34.07 11.95
C GLU A 184 -17.91 34.14 13.49
N GLY A 185 -17.16 35.02 14.15
CA GLY A 185 -17.18 35.20 15.61
C GLY A 185 -16.30 34.23 16.39
N CYS A 186 -15.45 33.45 15.70
CA CYS A 186 -14.37 32.68 16.29
C CYS A 186 -13.01 33.34 15.98
N THR A 187 -12.21 33.60 17.02
CA THR A 187 -10.82 34.07 16.86
C THR A 187 -9.94 32.87 16.50
N VAL A 188 -9.26 32.94 15.35
CA VAL A 188 -8.38 31.87 14.84
C VAL A 188 -6.93 32.39 14.77
N THR A 189 -6.03 31.71 15.48
CA THR A 189 -4.60 32.07 15.55
C THR A 189 -3.72 30.94 15.03
N THR A 190 -2.83 31.26 14.08
CA THR A 190 -1.83 30.32 13.55
C THR A 190 -0.75 30.03 14.59
N GLN A 191 -0.64 28.78 15.04
CA GLN A 191 0.39 28.32 15.97
C GLN A 191 1.61 27.71 15.26
N SER A 192 1.41 27.07 14.10
CA SER A 192 2.50 26.55 13.25
C SER A 192 2.12 26.57 11.77
N LEU A 193 3.13 26.61 10.90
CA LEU A 193 2.99 26.50 9.44
C LEU A 193 3.30 25.10 8.91
N ARG A 194 4.11 24.30 9.63
CA ARG A 194 4.49 22.93 9.26
C ARG A 194 4.61 22.07 10.53
N PRO A 195 3.65 21.16 10.80
CA PRO A 195 2.32 21.10 10.20
C PRO A 195 1.54 22.41 10.41
N LYS A 196 0.56 22.73 9.55
CA LYS A 196 -0.32 23.89 9.77
C LYS A 196 -1.18 23.61 11.01
N ILE A 197 -1.06 24.43 12.06
CA ILE A 197 -1.82 24.31 13.32
C ILE A 197 -2.46 25.65 13.65
N PHE A 198 -3.73 25.61 14.05
CA PHE A 198 -4.48 26.78 14.50
C PHE A 198 -5.10 26.52 15.89
N THR A 199 -5.16 27.55 16.74
CA THR A 199 -6.09 27.59 17.88
C THR A 199 -7.34 28.36 17.47
N VAL A 200 -8.52 27.84 17.84
CA VAL A 200 -9.82 28.44 17.56
C VAL A 200 -10.52 28.70 18.89
N GLU A 201 -10.80 29.97 19.18
CA GLU A 201 -11.55 30.40 20.36
C GLU A 201 -13.00 30.71 19.95
N GLY A 202 -13.98 30.44 20.83
CA GLY A 202 -15.40 30.71 20.57
C GLY A 202 -16.20 29.62 19.83
N PHE A 203 -15.60 28.50 19.41
CA PHE A 203 -16.27 27.47 18.58
C PHE A 203 -17.37 26.65 19.28
N PHE A 204 -17.44 26.65 20.63
CA PHE A 204 -18.45 25.95 21.40
C PHE A 204 -18.72 26.64 22.74
N THR A 205 -19.93 26.46 23.29
CA THR A 205 -20.32 27.03 24.60
C THR A 205 -19.90 26.13 25.77
N GLN A 206 -19.94 26.69 26.98
CA GLN A 206 -19.75 25.91 28.21
C GLN A 206 -20.87 24.86 28.40
N GLU A 207 -22.11 25.16 28.02
CA GLU A 207 -23.23 24.20 28.10
C GLU A 207 -23.02 23.01 27.16
N GLU A 208 -22.44 23.22 25.97
CA GLU A 208 -22.06 22.14 25.06
C GLU A 208 -20.90 21.30 25.63
N ALA A 209 -19.90 21.95 26.23
CA ALA A 209 -18.80 21.26 26.90
C ALA A 209 -19.32 20.41 28.08
N ASP A 210 -20.20 20.95 28.91
CA ASP A 210 -20.85 20.24 30.02
C ASP A 210 -21.73 19.08 29.51
N ALA A 211 -22.39 19.23 28.36
CA ALA A 211 -23.17 18.18 27.71
C ALA A 211 -22.31 17.03 27.15
N ILE A 212 -21.15 17.35 26.55
CA ILE A 212 -20.13 16.38 26.12
C ILE A 212 -19.58 15.63 27.33
N ILE A 213 -19.17 16.35 28.38
CA ILE A 213 -18.59 15.78 29.60
C ILE A 213 -19.60 14.87 30.28
N SER A 214 -20.84 15.31 30.49
CA SER A 214 -21.87 14.52 31.19
C SER A 214 -22.27 13.22 30.48
N GLN A 215 -22.21 13.19 29.13
CA GLN A 215 -22.41 11.96 28.35
C GLN A 215 -21.15 11.10 28.29
N GLY A 216 -19.96 11.70 28.13
CA GLY A 216 -18.71 10.97 27.91
C GLY A 216 -18.02 10.45 29.17
N ILE A 217 -18.18 11.11 30.33
CA ILE A 217 -17.36 10.84 31.53
C ILE A 217 -17.51 9.41 32.08
N ASN A 218 -18.68 8.79 31.91
CA ASN A 218 -18.94 7.40 32.32
C ASN A 218 -18.49 6.35 31.28
N HIS A 219 -17.99 6.81 30.13
CA HIS A 219 -17.50 5.99 29.02
C HIS A 219 -16.00 6.20 28.75
N LEU A 220 -15.32 6.99 29.60
CA LEU A 220 -13.88 7.24 29.51
C LEU A 220 -13.08 5.95 29.75
N THR A 221 -12.45 5.44 28.70
CA THR A 221 -11.42 4.39 28.75
C THR A 221 -10.04 5.00 28.55
N ARG A 222 -8.98 4.25 28.87
CA ARG A 222 -7.61 4.62 28.47
C ARG A 222 -7.61 4.79 26.94
N SER A 223 -6.95 5.82 26.41
CA SER A 223 -7.00 6.04 24.95
C SER A 223 -6.13 5.02 24.21
N PRO A 224 -6.67 4.27 23.23
CA PRO A 224 -5.86 3.37 22.42
C PRO A 224 -4.88 4.16 21.53
N VAL A 225 -3.82 3.49 21.08
CA VAL A 225 -2.82 4.06 20.18
C VAL A 225 -2.55 3.08 19.05
N ASP A 226 -2.76 3.51 17.82
CA ASP A 226 -2.20 2.83 16.66
C ASP A 226 -0.70 3.16 16.58
N SER A 227 0.10 2.30 17.21
CA SER A 227 1.56 2.36 17.20
C SER A 227 2.13 0.94 17.32
N PRO A 228 3.22 0.60 16.59
CA PRO A 228 3.96 -0.65 16.80
C PRO A 228 4.52 -0.85 18.22
N GLU A 229 4.55 0.19 19.06
CA GLU A 229 4.97 0.12 20.46
C GLU A 229 3.80 -0.10 21.45
N ALA A 230 2.55 -0.12 20.97
CA ALA A 230 1.36 -0.21 21.81
C ALA A 230 1.02 -1.67 22.19
N ASP A 231 1.67 -2.20 23.24
CA ASP A 231 1.19 -3.39 23.96
C ASP A 231 -0.33 -3.26 24.24
N ASP A 232 -1.06 -4.36 24.00
CA ASP A 232 -2.53 -4.48 24.04
C ASP A 232 -3.36 -3.36 23.38
N GLY A 233 -2.75 -2.57 22.48
CA GLY A 233 -3.36 -1.42 21.81
C GLY A 233 -3.25 -0.12 22.61
N TYR A 234 -2.51 -0.08 23.72
CA TYR A 234 -2.43 1.06 24.62
C TYR A 234 -0.98 1.39 25.04
N HIS A 235 -0.33 2.30 24.31
CA HIS A 235 1.03 2.78 24.63
C HIS A 235 1.13 3.47 26.01
N SER A 236 2.24 3.24 26.74
CA SER A 236 2.46 3.75 28.11
C SER A 236 2.29 5.26 28.24
N ASP A 237 2.80 6.00 27.25
CA ASP A 237 3.00 7.44 27.36
C ASP A 237 1.68 8.21 27.09
N ARG A 238 0.65 7.53 26.55
CA ARG A 238 -0.69 8.09 26.40
C ARG A 238 -1.47 7.95 27.71
N THR A 239 -1.24 8.91 28.60
CA THR A 239 -1.94 9.05 29.89
C THR A 239 -3.37 9.58 29.76
N SER A 240 -3.80 9.99 28.56
CA SER A 240 -5.14 10.52 28.30
C SER A 240 -6.20 9.43 28.22
N PHE A 241 -7.39 9.75 28.73
CA PHE A 241 -8.60 8.95 28.60
C PHE A 241 -9.48 9.52 27.48
N THR A 242 -10.20 8.67 26.76
CA THR A 242 -11.12 9.06 25.69
C THR A 242 -12.44 8.32 25.80
N ALA A 243 -13.49 8.89 25.23
CA ALA A 243 -14.81 8.29 25.13
C ALA A 243 -15.40 8.63 23.76
N PHE A 244 -15.89 7.61 23.05
CA PHE A 244 -16.81 7.85 21.95
C PHE A 244 -18.20 8.09 22.54
N LEU A 245 -18.85 9.20 22.17
CA LEU A 245 -20.22 9.46 22.60
C LEU A 245 -21.18 8.55 21.82
N ASN A 246 -22.12 7.92 22.54
CA ASN A 246 -23.18 7.13 21.92
C ASN A 246 -24.13 8.01 21.10
N ASP A 247 -24.64 7.46 20.00
CA ASP A 247 -25.58 8.14 19.10
C ASP A 247 -26.88 8.56 19.82
N SER A 248 -26.97 9.85 20.15
CA SER A 248 -28.02 10.50 20.92
C SER A 248 -28.59 11.70 20.16
N HIS A 249 -29.72 12.27 20.61
CA HIS A 249 -30.24 13.50 20.01
C HIS A 249 -29.18 14.62 20.06
N PHE A 250 -28.48 14.75 21.20
CA PHE A 250 -27.38 15.70 21.34
C PHE A 250 -26.23 15.42 20.36
N THR A 251 -25.76 14.18 20.22
CA THR A 251 -24.64 13.92 19.30
C THR A 251 -25.03 14.05 17.84
N ARG A 252 -26.32 13.85 17.49
CA ARG A 252 -26.83 14.10 16.13
C ARG A 252 -26.88 15.59 15.83
N ASP A 253 -27.40 16.39 16.77
CA ASP A 253 -27.36 17.85 16.69
C ASP A 253 -25.91 18.38 16.67
N PHE A 254 -25.00 17.73 17.40
CA PHE A 254 -23.58 18.11 17.56
C PHE A 254 -22.61 17.54 16.51
N HIS A 255 -23.03 16.58 15.68
CA HIS A 255 -22.23 16.05 14.57
C HIS A 255 -22.79 16.39 13.18
N SER A 256 -24.07 16.80 13.09
CA SER A 256 -24.74 17.27 11.86
C SER A 256 -24.51 16.40 10.61
N GLN A 257 -24.68 15.07 10.70
CA GLN A 257 -24.49 14.15 9.57
C GLN A 257 -25.74 13.39 9.15
N SER A 258 -25.84 13.14 7.83
CA SER A 258 -26.80 12.24 7.18
C SER A 258 -26.21 11.59 5.91
N THR A 259 -24.89 11.42 5.83
CA THR A 259 -24.17 10.77 4.72
C THR A 259 -24.60 9.31 4.54
N THR A 260 -24.78 8.56 5.64
CA THR A 260 -25.24 7.16 5.66
C THR A 260 -26.56 6.98 4.91
N THR A 261 -27.50 7.93 5.07
CA THR A 261 -28.80 7.92 4.38
C THR A 261 -28.66 8.00 2.87
N PHE A 262 -27.68 8.77 2.37
CA PHE A 262 -27.40 8.83 0.94
C PHE A 262 -26.82 7.52 0.41
N HIS A 263 -25.82 6.94 1.07
CA HIS A 263 -25.23 5.66 0.66
C HIS A 263 -26.26 4.52 0.65
N HIS A 264 -27.16 4.47 1.65
CA HIS A 264 -28.26 3.49 1.67
C HIS A 264 -29.29 3.74 0.57
N ALA A 265 -29.63 4.99 0.24
CA ALA A 265 -30.57 5.30 -0.84
C ALA A 265 -29.98 5.00 -2.22
N LEU A 266 -28.69 5.28 -2.41
CA LEU A 266 -27.89 4.97 -3.59
C LEU A 266 -27.83 3.46 -3.84
N LEU A 267 -27.47 2.67 -2.82
CA LEU A 267 -27.41 1.22 -2.94
C LEU A 267 -28.79 0.58 -3.11
N LYS A 268 -29.84 1.05 -2.41
CA LYS A 268 -31.22 0.58 -2.64
C LYS A 268 -31.67 0.81 -4.09
N SER A 269 -31.30 1.96 -4.66
CA SER A 269 -31.53 2.29 -6.08
C SER A 269 -30.81 1.33 -7.03
N PHE A 270 -29.55 0.99 -6.74
CA PHE A 270 -28.79 -0.01 -7.50
C PHE A 270 -29.41 -1.41 -7.39
N MET A 271 -29.78 -1.85 -6.19
CA MET A 271 -30.37 -3.18 -5.96
C MET A 271 -31.72 -3.37 -6.69
N GLU A 272 -32.55 -2.33 -6.79
CA GLU A 272 -33.77 -2.35 -7.60
C GLU A 272 -33.48 -2.63 -9.09
N ASP A 273 -32.45 -1.99 -9.64
CA ASP A 273 -32.10 -2.12 -11.06
C ASP A 273 -31.35 -3.44 -11.34
N ALA A 274 -30.43 -3.82 -10.47
CA ALA A 274 -29.68 -5.07 -10.55
C ALA A 274 -30.60 -6.30 -10.52
N LYS A 275 -31.65 -6.28 -9.70
CA LYS A 275 -32.70 -7.34 -9.66
C LYS A 275 -33.62 -7.32 -10.86
N ALA A 276 -33.75 -6.19 -11.56
CA ALA A 276 -34.56 -6.09 -12.78
C ALA A 276 -33.82 -6.63 -14.03
N THR A 277 -32.51 -6.85 -13.95
CA THR A 277 -31.68 -7.36 -15.06
C THR A 277 -30.87 -8.61 -14.70
N ASP A 278 -31.17 -9.29 -13.59
CA ASP A 278 -30.38 -10.42 -13.07
C ASP A 278 -28.86 -10.14 -12.94
N PHE A 279 -28.47 -8.88 -12.74
CA PHE A 279 -27.07 -8.38 -12.84
C PHE A 279 -26.06 -9.24 -12.07
N PHE A 280 -26.38 -9.59 -10.83
CA PHE A 280 -25.48 -10.39 -9.98
C PHE A 280 -25.26 -11.80 -10.50
N LEU A 281 -26.21 -12.40 -11.21
CA LEU A 281 -26.02 -13.73 -11.81
C LEU A 281 -25.22 -13.64 -13.13
N GLU A 282 -25.41 -12.58 -13.92
CA GLU A 282 -24.63 -12.34 -15.14
C GLU A 282 -23.13 -12.10 -14.84
N HIS A 283 -22.80 -11.57 -13.66
CA HIS A 283 -21.43 -11.33 -13.20
C HIS A 283 -20.90 -12.38 -12.20
N ALA A 284 -21.64 -13.48 -11.96
CA ALA A 284 -21.32 -14.53 -10.99
C ALA A 284 -21.11 -14.05 -9.52
N ASP A 285 -21.79 -12.96 -9.13
CA ASP A 285 -21.70 -12.26 -7.85
C ASP A 285 -23.01 -12.30 -7.03
N VAL A 286 -23.73 -13.42 -7.08
CA VAL A 286 -25.01 -13.62 -6.37
C VAL A 286 -24.87 -13.41 -4.86
N GLU A 287 -23.82 -13.98 -4.25
CA GLU A 287 -23.52 -13.82 -2.82
C GLU A 287 -23.30 -12.36 -2.42
N TRP A 288 -22.70 -11.54 -3.30
CA TRP A 288 -22.54 -10.10 -3.07
C TRP A 288 -23.87 -9.35 -3.16
N GLY A 289 -24.79 -9.76 -4.04
CA GLY A 289 -26.15 -9.24 -4.07
C GLY A 289 -26.90 -9.51 -2.76
N GLU A 290 -26.81 -10.74 -2.24
CA GLU A 290 -27.42 -11.10 -0.95
C GLU A 290 -26.77 -10.32 0.22
N TRP A 291 -25.44 -10.23 0.25
CA TRP A 291 -24.69 -9.47 1.24
C TRP A 291 -25.06 -7.98 1.26
N ILE A 292 -25.25 -7.34 0.10
CA ILE A 292 -25.72 -5.94 0.02
C ILE A 292 -27.12 -5.81 0.62
N ASP A 293 -28.06 -6.70 0.27
CA ASP A 293 -29.43 -6.68 0.81
C ASP A 293 -29.46 -6.82 2.34
N GLU A 294 -28.69 -7.77 2.89
CA GLU A 294 -28.61 -7.99 4.34
C GLU A 294 -28.04 -6.77 5.07
N ASN A 295 -26.93 -6.20 4.58
CA ASN A 295 -26.31 -5.02 5.20
C ASN A 295 -27.20 -3.77 5.09
N LEU A 296 -27.96 -3.61 4.00
CA LEU A 296 -28.97 -2.54 3.85
C LEU A 296 -30.20 -2.71 4.74
N ALA A 297 -30.53 -3.95 5.13
CA ALA A 297 -31.61 -4.29 6.05
C ALA A 297 -31.17 -4.11 7.53
N LEU A 298 -29.92 -4.45 7.84
CA LEU A 298 -29.29 -4.19 9.14
C LEU A 298 -28.95 -2.71 9.35
N GLY A 299 -28.88 -1.91 8.28
CA GLY A 299 -28.54 -0.50 8.33
C GLY A 299 -27.05 -0.23 8.53
N ALA A 300 -26.19 -1.15 8.09
CA ALA A 300 -24.74 -1.10 8.29
C ALA A 300 -24.09 0.16 7.70
N SER A 301 -23.05 0.66 8.39
CA SER A 301 -22.14 1.68 7.86
C SER A 301 -21.19 1.10 6.82
N ASP A 302 -20.67 1.96 5.94
CA ASP A 302 -19.57 1.70 5.02
C ASP A 302 -19.69 0.50 4.05
N ILE A 303 -20.92 0.13 3.69
CA ILE A 303 -21.20 -0.88 2.65
C ILE A 303 -20.50 -0.53 1.31
N ILE A 304 -20.34 0.77 1.01
CA ILE A 304 -19.62 1.27 -0.17
C ILE A 304 -18.12 1.01 -0.09
N GLY A 305 -17.47 1.17 1.06
CA GLY A 305 -16.04 0.91 1.23
C GLY A 305 -15.66 -0.53 0.86
N SER A 306 -16.32 -1.51 1.47
CA SER A 306 -16.09 -2.93 1.18
C SER A 306 -16.40 -3.30 -0.29
N LEU A 307 -17.41 -2.66 -0.90
CA LEU A 307 -17.70 -2.82 -2.32
C LEU A 307 -16.61 -2.20 -3.21
N LEU A 308 -16.01 -1.07 -2.85
CA LEU A 308 -14.92 -0.50 -3.64
C LEU A 308 -13.64 -1.35 -3.56
N GLU A 309 -13.32 -1.89 -2.38
CA GLU A 309 -12.18 -2.82 -2.19
C GLU A 309 -12.33 -4.13 -2.96
N SER A 310 -13.50 -4.77 -2.88
CA SER A 310 -13.69 -6.14 -3.41
C SER A 310 -14.37 -6.20 -4.78
N LYS A 311 -15.16 -5.19 -5.13
CA LYS A 311 -16.11 -5.18 -6.26
C LYS A 311 -16.24 -3.81 -6.93
N GLY A 312 -15.17 -3.02 -6.97
CA GLY A 312 -15.18 -1.65 -7.49
C GLY A 312 -15.69 -1.50 -8.93
N TYR A 313 -15.66 -2.57 -9.73
CA TYR A 313 -16.29 -2.63 -11.06
C TYR A 313 -17.81 -2.35 -11.05
N MET A 314 -18.50 -2.54 -9.91
CA MET A 314 -19.92 -2.23 -9.76
C MET A 314 -20.20 -0.71 -9.72
N MET A 315 -19.20 0.12 -9.43
CA MET A 315 -19.40 1.55 -9.19
C MET A 315 -20.04 2.32 -10.36
N PRO A 316 -19.69 2.09 -11.65
CA PRO A 316 -20.40 2.69 -12.78
C PRO A 316 -21.88 2.30 -12.86
N PHE A 317 -22.26 1.10 -12.43
CA PHE A 317 -23.65 0.65 -12.40
C PHE A 317 -24.42 1.27 -11.23
N ILE A 318 -23.77 1.42 -10.07
CA ILE A 318 -24.31 2.14 -8.90
C ILE A 318 -24.59 3.61 -9.26
N VAL A 319 -23.60 4.30 -9.85
CA VAL A 319 -23.74 5.71 -10.30
C VAL A 319 -24.83 5.84 -11.36
N LYS A 320 -24.85 4.97 -12.39
CA LYS A 320 -25.88 4.99 -13.44
C LYS A 320 -27.31 4.75 -12.91
N SER A 321 -27.44 3.99 -11.82
CA SER A 321 -28.72 3.77 -11.11
C SER A 321 -29.20 5.04 -10.39
N TRP A 322 -28.28 5.90 -9.95
CA TRP A 322 -28.58 7.23 -9.41
C TRP A 322 -28.91 8.24 -10.51
N GLU A 323 -28.09 8.32 -11.57
CA GLU A 323 -28.33 9.19 -12.75
C GLU A 323 -29.73 8.98 -13.32
N LYS A 324 -30.13 7.72 -13.49
CA LYS A 324 -31.46 7.29 -13.96
C LYS A 324 -32.61 7.80 -13.08
N ARG A 325 -32.39 7.99 -11.78
CA ARG A 325 -33.40 8.46 -10.81
C ARG A 325 -33.38 9.99 -10.63
N VAL A 326 -32.22 10.61 -10.79
CA VAL A 326 -32.06 12.08 -10.79
C VAL A 326 -32.62 12.68 -12.09
N ALA A 327 -32.40 12.03 -13.23
CA ALA A 327 -32.94 12.39 -14.54
C ALA A 327 -32.63 13.82 -15.02
N VAL A 328 -31.52 14.39 -14.56
CA VAL A 328 -30.97 15.70 -14.99
C VAL A 328 -29.81 15.44 -15.97
N PRO A 329 -29.91 15.83 -17.25
CA PRO A 329 -28.87 15.57 -18.26
C PRO A 329 -27.48 16.12 -17.92
N GLU A 330 -27.43 17.19 -17.13
CA GLU A 330 -26.21 17.86 -16.66
C GLU A 330 -25.52 17.10 -15.51
N LEU A 331 -26.21 16.14 -14.88
CA LEU A 331 -25.70 15.33 -13.76
C LEU A 331 -25.38 13.89 -14.20
N VAL A 332 -24.62 13.76 -15.28
CA VAL A 332 -24.04 12.49 -15.76
C VAL A 332 -22.55 12.48 -15.44
N TYR A 333 -22.11 11.53 -14.61
CA TYR A 333 -20.72 11.42 -14.18
C TYR A 333 -19.91 10.60 -15.18
N LYS A 334 -18.98 11.27 -15.86
CA LYS A 334 -17.99 10.62 -16.71
C LYS A 334 -16.85 10.13 -15.83
N PHE A 335 -16.74 8.82 -15.65
CA PHE A 335 -15.56 8.21 -15.05
C PHE A 335 -14.31 8.59 -15.86
N PRO A 336 -13.20 8.99 -15.20
CA PRO A 336 -11.91 9.11 -15.85
C PRO A 336 -11.58 7.79 -16.55
N LYS A 337 -11.20 7.86 -17.82
CA LYS A 337 -10.62 6.71 -18.52
C LYS A 337 -9.22 6.51 -17.95
N ARG A 338 -8.87 5.26 -17.61
CA ARG A 338 -7.50 4.92 -17.24
C ARG A 338 -6.60 5.02 -18.46
N GLU A 339 -5.33 5.33 -18.23
CA GLU A 339 -4.29 5.17 -19.24
C GLU A 339 -4.19 3.72 -19.70
N VAL A 340 -3.73 3.55 -20.95
CA VAL A 340 -3.59 2.24 -21.57
C VAL A 340 -2.15 1.76 -21.40
N SER A 341 -1.97 0.66 -20.66
CA SER A 341 -0.65 0.00 -20.55
C SER A 341 -0.09 -0.34 -21.93
N GLY A 342 1.22 -0.14 -22.13
CA GLY A 342 1.93 -0.42 -23.38
C GLY A 342 1.75 -1.84 -23.89
N VAL A 343 1.56 -2.82 -22.98
CA VAL A 343 1.25 -4.21 -23.32
C VAL A 343 -0.04 -4.33 -24.13
N SER A 344 -1.07 -3.55 -23.76
CA SER A 344 -2.36 -3.49 -24.46
C SER A 344 -2.21 -2.91 -25.88
N HIS A 345 -1.38 -1.87 -26.03
CA HIS A 345 -1.05 -1.31 -27.34
C HIS A 345 -0.30 -2.33 -28.20
N TYR A 346 0.68 -3.03 -27.63
CA TYR A 346 1.43 -4.09 -28.31
C TYR A 346 0.53 -5.24 -28.79
N PHE A 347 -0.35 -5.79 -27.93
CA PHE A 347 -1.27 -6.86 -28.33
C PHE A 347 -2.24 -6.43 -29.43
N GLN A 348 -2.82 -5.22 -29.34
CA GLN A 348 -3.69 -4.67 -30.37
C GLN A 348 -2.94 -4.37 -31.68
N TRP A 349 -1.69 -3.92 -31.61
CA TRP A 349 -0.85 -3.65 -32.76
C TRP A 349 -0.39 -4.92 -33.48
N ILE A 350 0.03 -5.99 -32.78
CA ILE A 350 0.36 -7.28 -33.41
C ILE A 350 -0.84 -7.78 -34.23
N ARG A 351 -2.05 -7.70 -33.64
CA ARG A 351 -3.28 -8.07 -34.33
C ARG A 351 -3.50 -7.22 -35.60
N TRP A 352 -3.50 -5.89 -35.46
CA TRP A 352 -3.66 -4.97 -36.59
C TRP A 352 -2.62 -5.21 -37.67
N ALA A 353 -1.36 -5.42 -37.30
CA ALA A 353 -0.26 -5.58 -38.24
C ALA A 353 -0.36 -6.91 -39.00
N LYS A 354 -0.83 -8.00 -38.37
CA LYS A 354 -1.16 -9.26 -39.05
C LYS A 354 -2.33 -9.10 -40.01
N GLU A 355 -3.43 -8.49 -39.57
CA GLU A 355 -4.61 -8.20 -40.42
C GLU A 355 -4.19 -7.34 -41.64
N ARG A 356 -3.30 -6.35 -41.43
CA ARG A 356 -2.74 -5.48 -42.46
C ARG A 356 -1.78 -6.21 -43.42
N VAL A 357 -0.92 -7.11 -42.94
CA VAL A 357 -0.08 -7.96 -43.81
C VAL A 357 -0.96 -8.83 -44.70
N GLN A 358 -2.01 -9.45 -44.16
CA GLN A 358 -2.93 -10.29 -44.94
C GLN A 358 -3.69 -9.46 -46.00
N GLU A 359 -4.24 -8.30 -45.63
CA GLU A 359 -4.87 -7.36 -46.57
C GLU A 359 -3.94 -7.00 -47.73
N LEU A 360 -2.67 -6.69 -47.44
CA LEU A 360 -1.66 -6.33 -48.44
C LEU A 360 -1.23 -7.51 -49.30
N ILE A 361 -1.17 -8.74 -48.77
CA ILE A 361 -0.92 -9.96 -49.53
C ILE A 361 -2.08 -10.24 -50.52
N ASP A 362 -3.32 -10.07 -50.09
CA ASP A 362 -4.50 -10.32 -50.92
C ASP A 362 -4.76 -9.24 -51.99
N THR A 363 -4.26 -8.01 -51.77
CA THR A 363 -4.52 -6.86 -52.66
C THR A 363 -3.31 -6.41 -53.50
N GLN A 364 -2.10 -6.41 -52.94
CA GLN A 364 -0.88 -5.91 -53.58
C GLN A 364 0.40 -6.60 -53.05
N PRO A 365 0.55 -7.94 -53.24
CA PRO A 365 1.60 -8.73 -52.58
C PRO A 365 3.04 -8.30 -52.92
N GLU A 366 3.27 -7.73 -54.11
CA GLU A 366 4.57 -7.18 -54.53
C GLU A 366 5.00 -5.93 -53.71
N ALA A 367 4.07 -5.33 -52.94
CA ALA A 367 4.33 -4.19 -52.06
C ALA A 367 4.66 -4.58 -50.61
N VAL A 368 4.51 -5.85 -50.23
CA VAL A 368 4.87 -6.34 -48.88
C VAL A 368 6.37 -6.67 -48.85
N PRO A 369 7.17 -6.08 -47.95
CA PRO A 369 8.57 -6.45 -47.81
C PRO A 369 8.71 -7.91 -47.38
N LYS A 370 9.62 -8.65 -48.01
CA LYS A 370 9.84 -10.09 -47.72
C LYS A 370 10.21 -10.40 -46.27
N ILE A 371 10.68 -9.40 -45.52
CA ILE A 371 10.99 -9.56 -44.10
C ILE A 371 9.74 -9.50 -43.21
N VAL A 372 8.63 -8.94 -43.71
CA VAL A 372 7.33 -8.77 -43.02
C VAL A 372 6.25 -9.75 -43.57
N MET A 373 6.60 -10.58 -44.56
CA MET A 373 5.78 -11.75 -44.95
C MET A 373 5.72 -12.77 -43.81
N PRO A 374 4.72 -13.68 -43.73
CA PRO A 374 4.60 -14.67 -42.65
C PRO A 374 5.83 -15.56 -42.41
N GLU A 375 6.64 -15.82 -43.44
CA GLU A 375 7.90 -16.57 -43.34
C GLU A 375 9.14 -15.67 -43.12
N GLY A 376 8.93 -14.37 -42.93
CA GLY A 376 9.95 -13.34 -42.71
C GLY A 376 10.31 -13.15 -41.24
N ALA A 377 11.49 -12.59 -40.98
CA ALA A 377 11.98 -12.39 -39.61
C ALA A 377 11.17 -11.36 -38.82
N ASP A 378 10.62 -10.34 -39.48
CA ASP A 378 9.96 -9.20 -38.87
C ASP A 378 8.43 -9.28 -39.07
N TYR A 379 7.90 -10.48 -39.31
CA TYR A 379 6.47 -10.75 -39.22
C TYR A 379 5.99 -10.49 -37.79
N PRO A 380 4.96 -9.63 -37.58
CA PRO A 380 4.41 -9.36 -36.26
C PRO A 380 3.95 -10.65 -35.60
N THR A 381 4.59 -11.03 -34.49
CA THR A 381 4.26 -12.24 -33.72
C THR A 381 4.49 -12.00 -32.23
N PHE A 382 3.87 -12.80 -31.37
CA PHE A 382 4.14 -12.74 -29.92
C PHE A 382 5.42 -13.47 -29.49
N TYR A 383 6.04 -14.25 -30.38
CA TYR A 383 7.24 -15.02 -30.07
C TYR A 383 8.36 -14.14 -29.52
N VAL A 384 9.05 -14.62 -28.47
CA VAL A 384 10.25 -13.99 -27.88
C VAL A 384 11.29 -13.61 -28.96
N SER A 385 11.41 -14.41 -30.03
CA SER A 385 12.36 -14.10 -31.13
C SER A 385 12.05 -12.79 -31.88
N PHE A 386 10.78 -12.38 -31.93
CA PHE A 386 10.33 -11.10 -32.51
C PHE A 386 10.36 -9.97 -31.48
N GLN A 387 9.92 -10.22 -30.24
CA GLN A 387 10.07 -9.27 -29.12
C GLN A 387 11.54 -8.79 -29.00
N ASN A 388 12.49 -9.72 -29.01
CA ASN A 388 13.93 -9.42 -28.94
C ASN A 388 14.49 -8.80 -30.22
N ARG A 389 13.78 -8.82 -31.36
CA ARG A 389 14.12 -7.98 -32.52
C ARG A 389 13.67 -6.54 -32.28
N LEU A 390 12.47 -6.31 -31.76
CA LEU A 390 11.98 -4.97 -31.41
C LEU A 390 12.88 -4.28 -30.37
N VAL A 391 13.25 -4.96 -29.29
CA VAL A 391 14.15 -4.39 -28.26
C VAL A 391 15.52 -4.01 -28.85
N ARG A 392 16.07 -4.84 -29.74
CA ARG A 392 17.32 -4.49 -30.46
C ARG A 392 17.11 -3.31 -31.40
N TYR A 393 15.96 -3.20 -32.07
CA TYR A 393 15.68 -2.09 -32.97
C TYR A 393 15.53 -0.75 -32.25
N ILE A 394 15.00 -0.73 -31.02
CA ILE A 394 15.05 0.45 -30.14
C ILE A 394 16.52 0.83 -29.86
N ILE A 395 17.34 -0.12 -29.40
CA ILE A 395 18.75 0.11 -29.07
C ILE A 395 19.62 0.44 -30.32
N GLU A 396 19.18 0.08 -31.53
CA GLU A 396 19.81 0.45 -32.80
C GLU A 396 19.42 1.85 -33.29
N ASP A 397 18.24 2.35 -32.93
CA ASP A 397 17.62 3.52 -33.55
C ASP A 397 17.64 4.79 -32.68
N TYR A 398 17.64 4.65 -31.35
CA TYR A 398 17.70 5.74 -30.37
C TYR A 398 19.06 5.75 -29.66
N SER A 399 19.47 6.90 -29.10
CA SER A 399 20.78 7.01 -28.44
C SER A 399 20.74 6.65 -26.96
N GLU A 400 21.91 6.33 -26.41
CA GLU A 400 22.12 6.03 -24.98
C GLU A 400 21.64 7.17 -24.08
N GLU A 401 21.90 8.42 -24.46
CA GLU A 401 21.47 9.59 -23.72
C GLU A 401 19.94 9.74 -23.71
N PHE A 402 19.29 9.56 -24.87
CA PHE A 402 17.82 9.65 -24.99
C PHE A 402 17.11 8.55 -24.21
N LEU A 403 17.56 7.29 -24.35
CA LEU A 403 16.95 6.17 -23.63
C LEU A 403 17.19 6.26 -22.11
N SER A 404 18.31 6.85 -21.67
CA SER A 404 18.57 7.09 -20.25
C SER A 404 17.74 8.26 -19.68
N GLU A 405 17.38 9.26 -20.50
CA GLU A 405 16.48 10.36 -20.12
C GLU A 405 15.01 9.88 -20.03
N GLU A 406 14.56 9.06 -20.98
CA GLU A 406 13.18 8.54 -21.05
C GLU A 406 12.88 7.38 -20.10
N LEU A 407 13.89 6.59 -19.69
CA LEU A 407 13.71 5.40 -18.84
C LEU A 407 14.38 5.52 -17.46
N GLY A 408 15.43 6.35 -17.34
CA GLY A 408 16.39 6.32 -16.24
C GLY A 408 17.58 5.39 -16.52
N GLU A 409 18.77 5.75 -16.01
CA GLU A 409 20.04 5.05 -16.28
C GLU A 409 19.96 3.54 -15.94
N ASP A 410 19.39 3.18 -14.77
CA ASP A 410 19.25 1.79 -14.32
C ASP A 410 18.42 0.94 -15.31
N TRP A 411 17.30 1.47 -15.81
CA TRP A 411 16.41 0.76 -16.74
C TRP A 411 16.95 0.71 -18.16
N TYR A 412 17.65 1.75 -18.62
CA TYR A 412 18.40 1.68 -19.87
C TYR A 412 19.48 0.59 -19.81
N HIS A 413 20.27 0.53 -18.74
CA HIS A 413 21.27 -0.52 -18.56
C HIS A 413 20.63 -1.91 -18.47
N TRP A 414 19.56 -2.08 -17.69
CA TRP A 414 18.79 -3.32 -17.62
C TRP A 414 18.28 -3.77 -19.01
N LEU A 415 17.73 -2.87 -19.81
CA LEU A 415 17.23 -3.14 -21.16
C LEU A 415 18.36 -3.58 -22.11
N VAL A 416 19.52 -2.90 -22.02
CA VAL A 416 20.71 -3.23 -22.80
C VAL A 416 21.33 -4.56 -22.37
N GLU A 417 21.32 -4.93 -21.10
CA GLU A 417 21.78 -6.25 -20.66
C GLU A 417 20.80 -7.35 -21.08
N ASN A 418 19.50 -7.15 -20.84
CA ASN A 418 18.46 -8.15 -21.02
C ASN A 418 17.90 -8.30 -22.43
N LYS A 419 18.31 -7.51 -23.44
CA LYS A 419 17.85 -7.55 -24.86
C LYS A 419 17.86 -8.90 -25.62
N ASN A 420 18.18 -10.00 -24.96
CA ASN A 420 18.14 -11.37 -25.48
C ASN A 420 17.41 -12.38 -24.56
N SER A 421 16.97 -11.96 -23.37
CA SER A 421 16.17 -12.72 -22.40
C SER A 421 14.75 -12.96 -22.92
N ASN A 422 13.91 -13.67 -22.18
CA ASN A 422 12.49 -13.78 -22.53
C ASN A 422 11.73 -12.52 -22.11
N ASP A 423 10.65 -12.20 -22.82
CA ASP A 423 9.56 -11.27 -22.44
C ASP A 423 9.93 -9.84 -22.01
N VAL A 424 11.19 -9.43 -22.17
CA VAL A 424 11.79 -8.10 -21.93
C VAL A 424 10.88 -6.94 -22.36
N LEU A 425 10.22 -7.08 -23.52
CA LEU A 425 9.33 -6.04 -24.03
C LEU A 425 8.01 -5.99 -23.25
N LEU A 426 7.42 -7.14 -22.92
CA LEU A 426 6.21 -7.23 -22.10
C LEU A 426 6.46 -6.84 -20.63
N GLU A 427 7.71 -6.95 -20.17
CA GLU A 427 8.16 -6.59 -18.82
C GLU A 427 8.35 -5.07 -18.65
N ILE A 428 8.90 -4.36 -19.65
CA ILE A 428 9.12 -2.89 -19.56
C ILE A 428 7.90 -2.06 -19.97
N LEU A 429 7.05 -2.56 -20.88
CA LEU A 429 5.84 -1.88 -21.36
C LEU A 429 4.73 -1.52 -20.33
N PRO A 430 4.64 -2.14 -19.13
CA PRO A 430 3.67 -1.73 -18.11
C PRO A 430 4.07 -0.44 -17.40
N ASP A 431 5.36 -0.32 -17.04
CA ASP A 431 5.91 0.82 -16.28
C ASP A 431 6.39 1.94 -17.21
N TYR A 432 6.76 1.62 -18.46
CA TYR A 432 7.17 2.59 -19.49
C TYR A 432 6.34 2.43 -20.79
N PRO A 433 5.06 2.88 -20.82
CA PRO A 433 4.19 2.74 -21.99
C PRO A 433 4.72 3.40 -23.28
N GLN A 434 5.60 4.40 -23.18
CA GLN A 434 6.27 5.05 -24.31
C GLN A 434 7.25 4.13 -25.07
N VAL A 435 7.72 3.05 -24.44
CA VAL A 435 8.56 2.03 -25.12
C VAL A 435 7.79 1.33 -26.26
N PHE A 436 6.44 1.32 -26.22
CA PHE A 436 5.64 0.86 -27.35
C PHE A 436 5.85 1.73 -28.59
N ASP A 437 5.96 3.06 -28.40
CA ASP A 437 6.11 4.00 -29.50
C ASP A 437 7.50 3.86 -30.14
N PHE A 438 8.53 3.69 -29.31
CA PHE A 438 9.88 3.39 -29.79
C PHE A 438 9.94 2.05 -30.56
N ALA A 439 9.26 1.01 -30.06
CA ALA A 439 9.17 -0.29 -30.74
C ALA A 439 8.42 -0.18 -32.09
N LEU A 440 7.34 0.59 -32.11
CA LEU A 440 6.50 0.82 -33.28
C LEU A 440 7.25 1.60 -34.36
N GLU A 441 7.84 2.74 -34.03
CA GLU A 441 8.61 3.55 -34.97
C GLU A 441 9.78 2.76 -35.57
N ALA A 442 10.54 2.04 -34.72
CA ALA A 442 11.68 1.25 -35.15
C ALA A 442 11.28 0.06 -36.07
N TRP A 443 10.12 -0.58 -35.84
CA TRP A 443 9.59 -1.60 -36.75
C TRP A 443 9.02 -0.98 -38.04
N THR A 444 8.21 0.08 -37.96
CA THR A 444 7.61 0.74 -39.15
C THR A 444 8.70 1.36 -40.05
N LYS A 445 9.83 1.81 -39.50
CA LYS A 445 11.05 2.20 -40.25
C LYS A 445 11.62 1.07 -41.12
N ARG A 446 11.44 -0.19 -40.71
CA ARG A 446 11.90 -1.41 -41.42
C ARG A 446 10.80 -2.01 -42.31
N ALA A 447 9.52 -1.90 -41.93
CA ALA A 447 8.35 -2.36 -42.68
C ALA A 447 7.88 -1.39 -43.78
N GLY A 448 8.13 -0.09 -43.63
CA GLY A 448 7.80 0.96 -44.60
C GLY A 448 6.41 1.59 -44.44
N GLU A 449 6.18 2.66 -45.19
CA GLU A 449 5.05 3.61 -45.05
C GLU A 449 3.63 2.97 -45.14
N LEU A 450 3.49 1.78 -45.73
CA LEU A 450 2.22 1.04 -45.79
C LEU A 450 1.78 0.46 -44.43
N PHE A 451 2.67 0.48 -43.44
CA PHE A 451 2.50 -0.03 -42.07
C PHE A 451 2.69 1.06 -41.00
N VAL A 452 2.32 2.32 -41.29
CA VAL A 452 2.10 3.33 -40.25
C VAL A 452 0.84 2.96 -39.46
N TYR A 453 0.94 2.94 -38.13
CA TYR A 453 -0.15 2.67 -37.20
C TYR A 453 -0.52 3.95 -36.44
N GLU A 454 -1.81 4.27 -36.39
CA GLU A 454 -2.34 5.36 -35.57
C GLU A 454 -2.69 4.80 -34.19
N LYS A 455 -1.85 5.09 -33.18
CA LYS A 455 -2.04 4.61 -31.80
C LYS A 455 -3.36 5.15 -31.23
N PRO A 456 -4.32 4.30 -30.85
CA PRO A 456 -5.57 4.76 -30.25
C PRO A 456 -5.31 5.34 -28.86
N GLU A 457 -5.85 6.52 -28.57
CA GLU A 457 -5.81 7.15 -27.23
C GLU A 457 -6.39 6.25 -26.12
N TYR A 458 -7.38 5.41 -26.49
CA TYR A 458 -7.99 4.43 -25.59
C TYR A 458 -8.30 3.13 -26.34
N LEU A 459 -8.04 1.99 -25.70
CA LEU A 459 -8.43 0.67 -26.20
C LEU A 459 -8.78 -0.27 -25.04
N HIS A 460 -9.58 -1.31 -25.35
CA HIS A 460 -9.94 -2.34 -24.38
C HIS A 460 -8.82 -3.38 -24.29
N HIS A 461 -8.26 -3.60 -23.10
CA HIS A 461 -7.20 -4.58 -22.90
C HIS A 461 -7.73 -6.00 -23.12
N PHE A 462 -6.96 -6.84 -23.81
CA PHE A 462 -7.22 -8.27 -23.94
C PHE A 462 -5.91 -9.04 -23.93
N GLU A 463 -5.96 -10.29 -23.47
CA GLU A 463 -4.81 -11.19 -23.46
C GLU A 463 -4.99 -12.31 -24.50
N PRO A 464 -3.90 -12.85 -25.09
CA PRO A 464 -3.92 -14.07 -25.90
C PRO A 464 -4.46 -15.26 -25.11
N ASN A 465 -5.70 -15.68 -25.37
CA ASN A 465 -6.42 -16.68 -24.57
C ASN A 465 -7.50 -17.44 -25.38
N ARG A 466 -8.16 -18.40 -24.75
CA ARG A 466 -9.16 -19.31 -25.34
C ARG A 466 -10.52 -18.64 -25.46
N PHE A 467 -10.85 -18.15 -26.65
CA PHE A 467 -12.12 -17.52 -26.98
C PHE A 467 -13.32 -18.49 -26.92
N ALA A 468 -13.13 -19.71 -27.40
CA ALA A 468 -14.20 -20.72 -27.43
C ALA A 468 -13.67 -22.15 -27.29
N THR A 469 -14.52 -23.03 -26.75
CA THR A 469 -14.22 -24.45 -26.55
C THR A 469 -15.23 -25.31 -27.30
N LEU A 470 -14.73 -26.26 -28.10
CA LEU A 470 -15.49 -27.35 -28.67
C LEU A 470 -15.10 -28.67 -27.97
N PHE A 471 -15.99 -29.21 -27.16
CA PHE A 471 -15.81 -30.50 -26.49
C PHE A 471 -16.57 -31.61 -27.22
N LEU A 472 -15.89 -32.69 -27.60
CA LEU A 472 -16.41 -33.81 -28.38
C LEU A 472 -16.66 -35.03 -27.49
N TYR A 473 -17.83 -35.66 -27.58
CA TYR A 473 -18.17 -36.87 -26.83
C TYR A 473 -17.91 -38.13 -27.68
N LEU A 474 -16.87 -38.89 -27.32
CA LEU A 474 -16.37 -40.02 -28.11
C LEU A 474 -17.11 -41.33 -27.84
N ASN A 475 -17.79 -41.43 -26.71
CA ASN A 475 -18.71 -42.51 -26.35
C ASN A 475 -19.84 -42.02 -25.45
N ASP A 476 -20.89 -42.84 -25.34
CA ASP A 476 -21.99 -42.64 -24.39
C ASP A 476 -21.52 -43.00 -22.96
N CYS A 477 -21.78 -42.14 -21.98
CA CYS A 477 -21.67 -42.51 -20.56
C CYS A 477 -23.06 -42.86 -20.00
N PRO A 478 -23.34 -44.11 -19.61
CA PRO A 478 -24.66 -44.53 -19.14
C PRO A 478 -25.19 -43.81 -17.89
N GLU A 479 -24.32 -43.28 -17.03
CA GLU A 479 -24.71 -42.58 -15.80
C GLU A 479 -23.57 -41.70 -15.29
N GLY A 480 -23.87 -40.45 -14.91
CA GLY A 480 -22.85 -39.45 -14.62
C GLY A 480 -22.09 -39.01 -15.88
N GLY A 481 -20.96 -38.31 -15.70
CA GLY A 481 -20.12 -37.89 -16.82
C GLY A 481 -20.69 -36.69 -17.59
N GLU A 482 -21.68 -35.98 -17.07
CA GLU A 482 -22.21 -34.75 -17.65
C GLU A 482 -21.11 -33.68 -17.81
N THR A 483 -21.36 -32.68 -18.64
CA THR A 483 -20.60 -31.42 -18.66
C THR A 483 -21.54 -30.33 -18.15
N VAL A 484 -21.22 -29.73 -17.00
CA VAL A 484 -22.12 -28.82 -16.27
C VAL A 484 -21.67 -27.36 -16.41
N PHE A 485 -22.64 -26.45 -16.43
CA PHE A 485 -22.50 -24.99 -16.44
C PHE A 485 -23.34 -24.41 -15.28
N PRO A 486 -22.76 -24.20 -14.08
CA PRO A 486 -23.55 -23.97 -12.86
C PRO A 486 -24.39 -22.68 -12.88
N TYR A 487 -23.88 -21.61 -13.48
CA TYR A 487 -24.59 -20.32 -13.58
C TYR A 487 -25.66 -20.26 -14.68
N SER A 488 -25.81 -21.31 -15.50
CA SER A 488 -26.83 -21.32 -16.56
C SER A 488 -28.24 -21.51 -16.00
N LYS A 489 -29.14 -20.58 -16.34
CA LYS A 489 -30.56 -20.61 -15.99
C LYS A 489 -31.32 -21.80 -16.61
N GLU A 490 -30.78 -22.45 -17.65
CA GLU A 490 -31.49 -23.47 -18.45
C GLU A 490 -31.25 -24.91 -17.96
N ARG A 491 -32.05 -25.36 -16.99
CA ARG A 491 -31.98 -26.76 -16.51
C ARG A 491 -32.68 -27.75 -17.46
N LEU A 492 -32.02 -28.07 -18.58
CA LEU A 492 -32.51 -29.04 -19.59
C LEU A 492 -32.76 -30.46 -19.03
N VAL A 493 -32.11 -30.84 -17.92
CA VAL A 493 -32.38 -32.08 -17.20
C VAL A 493 -32.60 -31.79 -15.71
N THR A 494 -33.84 -31.97 -15.26
CA THR A 494 -34.24 -31.82 -13.84
C THR A 494 -34.13 -33.15 -13.08
N GLY A 495 -33.91 -33.09 -11.77
CA GLY A 495 -33.79 -34.29 -10.92
C GLY A 495 -32.45 -35.04 -11.01
N ILE A 496 -31.40 -34.42 -11.58
CA ILE A 496 -30.02 -34.88 -11.39
C ILE A 496 -29.55 -34.45 -10.01
N GLU A 497 -29.37 -35.43 -9.13
CA GLU A 497 -28.54 -35.35 -7.93
C GLU A 497 -27.26 -36.19 -8.16
N ARG A 498 -26.10 -35.66 -7.74
CA ARG A 498 -24.79 -36.33 -7.87
C ARG A 498 -23.97 -36.14 -6.59
N SER A 499 -23.34 -37.21 -6.13
CA SER A 499 -22.40 -37.18 -5.00
C SER A 499 -20.97 -36.91 -5.47
N GLY A 500 -20.27 -35.96 -4.86
CA GLY A 500 -18.84 -35.71 -5.05
C GLY A 500 -18.48 -34.41 -5.79
N MET A 501 -19.47 -33.73 -6.38
CA MET A 501 -19.38 -32.36 -6.90
C MET A 501 -20.80 -31.78 -6.81
N ALA A 502 -20.99 -30.71 -6.04
CA ALA A 502 -22.33 -30.17 -5.75
C ALA A 502 -22.91 -29.46 -6.99
N GLU A 503 -22.05 -28.74 -7.69
CA GLU A 503 -22.28 -27.98 -8.91
C GLU A 503 -22.90 -28.84 -10.02
N CYS A 504 -22.63 -30.16 -10.03
CA CYS A 504 -23.24 -31.14 -10.94
C CYS A 504 -24.75 -31.37 -10.72
N SER A 505 -25.30 -30.83 -9.63
CA SER A 505 -26.73 -30.82 -9.32
C SER A 505 -27.36 -29.43 -9.55
N GLU A 506 -26.61 -28.49 -10.15
CA GLU A 506 -26.96 -27.08 -10.35
C GLU A 506 -26.86 -26.69 -11.83
N GLY A 507 -27.46 -25.55 -12.21
CA GLY A 507 -27.44 -25.02 -13.56
C GLY A 507 -27.86 -25.97 -14.69
N LEU A 508 -27.10 -25.92 -15.80
CA LEU A 508 -27.27 -26.74 -17.00
C LEU A 508 -26.29 -27.92 -17.01
N ALA A 509 -26.80 -29.16 -16.99
CA ALA A 509 -26.01 -30.37 -17.19
C ALA A 509 -26.24 -30.97 -18.58
N VAL A 510 -25.18 -31.05 -19.40
CA VAL A 510 -25.21 -31.61 -20.76
C VAL A 510 -24.72 -33.08 -20.71
N PRO A 511 -25.54 -34.07 -21.10
CA PRO A 511 -25.14 -35.48 -21.04
C PRO A 511 -24.16 -35.88 -22.16
N PRO A 512 -23.18 -36.76 -21.88
CA PRO A 512 -22.21 -37.22 -22.87
C PRO A 512 -22.82 -38.28 -23.80
N ILE A 513 -23.32 -37.83 -24.96
CA ILE A 513 -23.93 -38.69 -25.99
C ILE A 513 -22.93 -38.86 -27.13
N LYS A 514 -22.72 -40.09 -27.61
CA LYS A 514 -21.71 -40.35 -28.64
C LYS A 514 -22.01 -39.61 -29.95
N LEU A 515 -20.95 -39.05 -30.55
CA LEU A 515 -20.98 -38.25 -31.78
C LEU A 515 -21.66 -36.87 -31.63
N THR A 516 -21.93 -36.39 -30.41
CA THR A 516 -22.34 -34.99 -30.18
C THR A 516 -21.15 -34.16 -29.69
N THR A 517 -21.36 -32.83 -29.65
CA THR A 517 -20.38 -31.88 -29.11
C THR A 517 -21.08 -30.84 -28.23
N SER A 518 -20.36 -30.31 -27.24
CA SER A 518 -20.69 -29.05 -26.59
C SER A 518 -19.81 -27.96 -27.20
N PHE A 519 -20.40 -26.89 -27.72
CA PHE A 519 -19.68 -25.70 -28.18
C PHE A 519 -20.15 -24.50 -27.38
N PHE A 520 -19.21 -23.75 -26.82
CA PHE A 520 -19.47 -22.59 -25.98
C PHE A 520 -18.30 -21.61 -26.06
N TYR A 521 -18.60 -20.34 -25.78
CA TYR A 521 -17.60 -19.29 -25.66
C TYR A 521 -17.08 -19.25 -24.22
N SER A 522 -15.81 -18.87 -24.05
CA SER A 522 -15.18 -18.63 -22.75
C SER A 522 -14.78 -17.16 -22.57
N GLN A 523 -14.92 -16.36 -23.63
CA GLN A 523 -14.76 -14.91 -23.61
C GLN A 523 -15.96 -14.20 -24.24
N THR A 524 -16.23 -12.97 -23.81
CA THR A 524 -17.20 -12.05 -24.42
C THR A 524 -16.71 -11.59 -25.80
N PRO A 525 -17.55 -10.95 -26.63
CA PRO A 525 -17.11 -10.31 -27.88
C PRO A 525 -16.03 -9.21 -27.71
N MET A 526 -15.82 -8.72 -26.49
CA MET A 526 -14.75 -7.77 -26.14
C MET A 526 -13.44 -8.45 -25.71
N ASN A 527 -13.43 -9.79 -25.63
CA ASN A 527 -12.35 -10.66 -25.13
C ASN A 527 -12.19 -10.71 -23.59
N ASP A 528 -13.11 -10.14 -22.81
CA ASP A 528 -13.17 -10.40 -21.37
C ASP A 528 -13.50 -11.87 -21.12
N VAL A 529 -12.97 -12.49 -20.07
CA VAL A 529 -13.42 -13.82 -19.61
C VAL A 529 -14.91 -13.73 -19.23
N ASP A 530 -15.73 -14.65 -19.73
CA ASP A 530 -17.17 -14.71 -19.44
C ASP A 530 -17.43 -15.51 -18.14
N PRO A 531 -17.89 -14.87 -17.04
CA PRO A 531 -18.16 -15.55 -15.77
C PRO A 531 -19.21 -16.67 -15.88
N SER A 532 -20.19 -16.51 -16.78
CA SER A 532 -21.27 -17.47 -16.99
C SER A 532 -20.81 -18.74 -17.73
N SER A 533 -19.65 -18.69 -18.38
CA SER A 533 -19.01 -19.82 -19.06
C SER A 533 -18.31 -20.83 -18.13
N LEU A 534 -18.35 -20.59 -16.81
CA LEU A 534 -17.82 -21.51 -15.81
C LEU A 534 -18.40 -22.92 -16.00
N HIS A 535 -17.54 -23.92 -16.12
CA HIS A 535 -17.97 -25.27 -16.47
C HIS A 535 -17.14 -26.37 -15.80
N GLY A 536 -17.67 -27.60 -15.80
CA GLY A 536 -17.03 -28.75 -15.17
C GLY A 536 -17.39 -30.08 -15.80
N GLY A 537 -16.50 -31.06 -15.68
CA GLY A 537 -16.77 -32.46 -16.03
C GLY A 537 -17.25 -33.25 -14.83
N CYS A 538 -18.53 -33.60 -14.78
CA CYS A 538 -19.11 -34.33 -13.66
C CYS A 538 -18.55 -35.76 -13.55
N PRO A 539 -18.40 -36.31 -12.33
CA PRO A 539 -17.93 -37.68 -12.15
C PRO A 539 -18.76 -38.71 -12.92
N PRO A 540 -18.15 -39.61 -13.73
CA PRO A 540 -18.83 -40.77 -14.29
C PRO A 540 -19.27 -41.72 -13.16
N ALA A 541 -20.58 -41.89 -12.98
CA ALA A 541 -21.13 -42.83 -12.01
C ALA A 541 -21.10 -44.27 -12.55
N LYS A 542 -21.16 -44.44 -13.88
CA LYS A 542 -21.18 -45.76 -14.53
C LYS A 542 -20.57 -45.73 -15.93
N GLY A 543 -19.46 -46.44 -16.10
CA GLY A 543 -18.73 -46.52 -17.36
C GLY A 543 -17.50 -45.61 -17.36
N ILE A 544 -17.07 -45.19 -18.55
CA ILE A 544 -15.92 -44.29 -18.77
C ILE A 544 -16.38 -43.19 -19.72
N LYS A 545 -16.06 -41.93 -19.44
CA LYS A 545 -16.26 -40.79 -20.37
C LYS A 545 -14.97 -40.58 -21.16
N TYR A 546 -14.96 -40.89 -22.45
CA TYR A 546 -13.94 -40.42 -23.38
C TYR A 546 -14.43 -39.15 -24.05
N GLY A 547 -13.62 -38.10 -23.99
CA GLY A 547 -13.84 -36.86 -24.70
C GLY A 547 -12.56 -36.33 -25.32
N ALA A 548 -12.71 -35.39 -26.24
CA ALA A 548 -11.61 -34.58 -26.78
C ALA A 548 -12.03 -33.11 -26.78
N ASN A 549 -11.07 -32.20 -26.66
CA ASN A 549 -11.29 -30.77 -26.72
C ASN A 549 -10.59 -30.16 -27.94
N SER A 550 -11.16 -29.08 -28.46
CA SER A 550 -10.52 -28.18 -29.40
C SER A 550 -10.75 -26.76 -28.89
N PHE A 551 -9.65 -26.08 -28.57
CA PHE A 551 -9.65 -24.72 -28.05
C PHE A 551 -9.37 -23.74 -29.19
N MET A 552 -10.31 -22.84 -29.43
CA MET A 552 -10.16 -21.75 -30.40
C MET A 552 -9.74 -20.50 -29.63
N TRP A 553 -8.59 -19.94 -29.98
CA TRP A 553 -8.03 -18.76 -29.32
C TRP A 553 -8.53 -17.47 -29.98
N ASN A 554 -8.44 -16.34 -29.26
CA ASN A 554 -8.71 -15.01 -29.81
C ASN A 554 -7.53 -14.48 -30.67
N THR A 555 -6.38 -15.15 -30.59
CA THR A 555 -5.16 -14.94 -31.37
C THR A 555 -4.75 -16.21 -32.10
N ASP A 556 -3.56 -16.23 -32.73
CA ASP A 556 -2.88 -17.50 -32.98
C ASP A 556 -2.63 -18.24 -31.64
N ALA A 557 -2.75 -19.57 -31.66
CA ALA A 557 -2.74 -20.41 -30.46
C ALA A 557 -1.33 -20.86 -30.05
N ASP A 558 -0.42 -21.09 -31.00
CA ASP A 558 0.96 -21.47 -30.71
C ASP A 558 1.70 -20.23 -30.19
N GLU A 559 1.55 -19.08 -30.84
CA GLU A 559 2.07 -17.79 -30.36
C GLU A 559 1.44 -17.36 -29.04
N GLY A 560 0.11 -17.47 -28.92
CA GLY A 560 -0.61 -17.11 -27.70
C GLY A 560 -0.19 -17.97 -26.51
N SER A 561 0.22 -19.22 -26.73
CA SER A 561 0.78 -20.07 -25.67
C SER A 561 2.19 -19.63 -25.24
N ASN A 562 2.99 -19.04 -26.14
CA ASN A 562 4.37 -18.65 -25.87
C ASN A 562 4.46 -17.43 -24.92
N VAL A 563 3.48 -16.52 -24.98
CA VAL A 563 3.33 -15.39 -24.03
C VAL A 563 3.20 -15.85 -22.57
N TRP A 564 2.72 -17.06 -22.34
CA TRP A 564 2.58 -17.65 -21.00
C TRP A 564 3.83 -18.41 -20.54
N GLY A 565 5.00 -18.11 -21.13
CA GLY A 565 6.29 -18.73 -20.79
C GLY A 565 6.44 -20.19 -21.23
N LEU A 566 5.55 -20.69 -22.09
CA LEU A 566 5.56 -22.08 -22.56
C LEU A 566 6.48 -22.23 -23.77
N GLY A 567 7.56 -22.99 -23.59
CA GLY A 567 8.60 -23.21 -24.60
C GLY A 567 8.27 -24.32 -25.61
N ASP A 568 9.02 -24.34 -26.72
CA ASP A 568 8.89 -25.33 -27.81
C ASP A 568 9.00 -26.80 -27.36
N ASP A 569 9.66 -27.08 -26.22
CA ASP A 569 9.83 -28.44 -25.70
C ASP A 569 8.64 -28.95 -24.87
N ASP A 570 7.76 -28.07 -24.34
CA ASP A 570 6.63 -28.46 -23.47
C ASP A 570 5.35 -28.87 -24.23
N ARG A 571 5.44 -29.01 -25.55
CA ARG A 571 4.29 -29.20 -26.45
C ARG A 571 3.43 -30.44 -26.16
N GLU A 572 4.00 -31.53 -25.63
CA GLU A 572 3.19 -32.69 -25.20
C GLU A 572 2.48 -32.46 -23.85
N ALA A 573 3.06 -31.66 -22.94
CA ALA A 573 2.46 -31.39 -21.63
C ALA A 573 1.14 -30.62 -21.74
N LEU A 574 1.03 -29.74 -22.75
CA LEU A 574 -0.16 -28.92 -23.03
C LEU A 574 -1.34 -29.76 -23.57
N TYR A 575 -1.07 -30.84 -24.31
CA TYR A 575 -2.10 -31.76 -24.82
C TYR A 575 -2.52 -32.84 -23.82
N LEU A 576 -1.63 -33.26 -22.90
CA LEU A 576 -1.86 -34.39 -22.00
C LEU A 576 -2.12 -34.01 -20.54
N SER A 577 -1.83 -32.77 -20.11
CA SER A 577 -2.02 -32.34 -18.73
C SER A 577 -2.90 -31.09 -18.60
N ARG A 578 -3.77 -31.10 -17.58
CA ARG A 578 -4.53 -29.94 -17.08
C ARG A 578 -5.46 -29.26 -18.08
N GLY A 579 -6.58 -29.93 -18.38
CA GLY A 579 -7.81 -29.25 -18.81
C GLY A 579 -8.47 -28.43 -17.69
N ARG A 580 -7.77 -27.41 -17.17
CA ARG A 580 -8.32 -26.31 -16.34
C ARG A 580 -7.46 -25.02 -16.39
N PRO A 581 -7.71 -24.10 -17.32
CA PRO A 581 -7.45 -22.67 -17.14
C PRO A 581 -8.74 -21.86 -16.84
N ASP A 582 -9.90 -22.51 -17.02
CA ASP A 582 -11.27 -22.02 -16.83
C ASP A 582 -11.58 -21.56 -15.41
N MET A 583 -11.22 -22.34 -14.39
CA MET A 583 -11.56 -22.09 -12.99
C MET A 583 -10.68 -21.04 -12.29
N ALA A 584 -9.53 -20.65 -12.87
CA ALA A 584 -8.52 -19.85 -12.18
C ALA A 584 -8.58 -18.35 -12.47
N PHE A 585 -9.20 -17.95 -13.59
CA PHE A 585 -9.10 -16.58 -14.11
C PHE A 585 -10.17 -15.60 -13.59
N MET A 586 -11.21 -16.09 -12.91
CA MET A 586 -12.33 -15.25 -12.44
C MET A 586 -12.01 -14.33 -11.26
N SER A 587 -10.80 -14.39 -10.68
CA SER A 587 -10.45 -13.64 -9.47
C SER A 587 -9.40 -12.54 -9.64
N ASN A 588 -8.93 -12.23 -10.86
CA ASN A 588 -7.77 -11.33 -11.04
C ASN A 588 -7.85 -10.34 -12.23
N GLN A 589 -9.04 -9.79 -12.55
CA GLN A 589 -9.18 -8.68 -13.51
C GLN A 589 -8.68 -7.32 -12.94
N SER A 590 -7.41 -7.25 -12.52
CA SER A 590 -6.58 -6.02 -12.36
C SER A 590 -5.21 -6.39 -11.80
N GLN A 591 -4.23 -6.71 -12.65
CA GLN A 591 -2.82 -6.72 -12.23
C GLN A 591 -1.84 -6.56 -13.41
N VAL A 592 -0.85 -5.72 -13.19
CA VAL A 592 0.39 -5.56 -13.98
C VAL A 592 1.13 -6.90 -14.09
N PRO A 593 1.81 -7.23 -15.20
CA PRO A 593 2.57 -8.46 -15.40
C PRO A 593 3.40 -8.93 -14.20
N ILE A 594 3.56 -10.25 -14.11
CA ILE A 594 4.11 -10.94 -12.94
C ILE A 594 5.33 -11.74 -13.40
N GLU A 595 6.53 -11.23 -13.10
CA GLU A 595 7.71 -12.09 -12.97
C GLU A 595 7.34 -13.28 -12.06
N VAL A 596 7.50 -14.51 -12.55
CA VAL A 596 7.01 -15.71 -11.85
C VAL A 596 8.05 -16.16 -10.80
N PRO A 597 7.88 -15.83 -9.51
CA PRO A 597 9.02 -15.80 -8.61
C PRO A 597 9.63 -17.17 -8.37
N GLU A 598 10.96 -17.29 -8.45
CA GLU A 598 11.63 -18.58 -8.27
C GLU A 598 11.57 -19.07 -6.82
N MET A 599 11.43 -20.39 -6.63
CA MET A 599 11.48 -20.99 -5.30
C MET A 599 12.93 -21.17 -4.85
N GLN A 600 13.44 -20.16 -4.14
CA GLN A 600 14.81 -20.14 -3.62
C GLN A 600 14.94 -21.02 -2.37
N GLN A 601 16.07 -21.71 -2.22
CA GLN A 601 16.39 -22.51 -1.02
C GLN A 601 17.26 -21.69 -0.07
N THR A 602 16.91 -21.63 1.22
CA THR A 602 17.74 -20.92 2.21
C THR A 602 19.12 -21.53 2.35
N CYS A 603 20.18 -20.71 2.25
CA CYS A 603 21.47 -21.05 2.82
C CYS A 603 21.46 -20.76 4.34
N THR A 604 21.93 -21.70 5.16
CA THR A 604 21.94 -21.52 6.63
C THR A 604 23.18 -20.72 7.06
N VAL A 605 23.04 -19.40 7.11
CA VAL A 605 24.08 -18.49 7.58
C VAL A 605 24.24 -18.60 9.10
N LYS A 606 25.33 -19.21 9.57
CA LYS A 606 25.61 -19.35 11.01
C LYS A 606 26.11 -18.02 11.58
N ASN A 607 25.21 -17.24 12.20
CA ASN A 607 25.60 -16.03 12.89
C ASN A 607 26.37 -16.34 14.20
N HIS A 608 27.62 -15.90 14.31
CA HIS A 608 28.46 -16.15 15.47
C HIS A 608 28.24 -15.16 16.65
N VAL A 609 27.62 -14.00 16.40
CA VAL A 609 27.40 -12.92 17.39
C VAL A 609 26.01 -12.30 17.22
N ASN A 610 25.20 -12.27 18.29
CA ASN A 610 23.79 -11.87 18.20
C ASN A 610 23.32 -11.01 19.38
N LEU A 611 22.97 -9.75 19.12
CA LEU A 611 22.29 -8.83 20.03
C LEU A 611 20.80 -9.20 20.12
N LYS A 612 20.28 -9.37 21.34
CA LYS A 612 18.88 -9.77 21.58
C LYS A 612 17.98 -8.54 21.50
N LYS A 613 17.28 -8.35 20.37
CA LYS A 613 16.44 -7.17 20.06
C LYS A 613 15.66 -6.61 21.26
N ALA A 614 14.91 -7.46 21.98
CA ALA A 614 14.02 -7.08 23.08
C ALA A 614 14.74 -6.77 24.42
N SER A 615 16.08 -6.84 24.44
CA SER A 615 16.90 -6.46 25.59
C SER A 615 17.56 -5.09 25.43
N LEU A 616 17.48 -4.48 24.23
CA LEU A 616 18.04 -3.17 23.94
C LEU A 616 17.28 -2.09 24.71
N LYS A 617 18.00 -1.33 25.54
CA LYS A 617 17.44 -0.27 26.37
C LYS A 617 18.39 0.92 26.45
N LEU A 618 17.80 2.12 26.45
CA LEU A 618 18.47 3.37 26.74
C LEU A 618 17.87 3.93 28.02
N GLN A 619 18.70 4.29 29.00
CA GLN A 619 18.25 4.79 30.29
C GLN A 619 18.99 6.09 30.63
N GLN A 620 18.24 7.15 30.92
CA GLN A 620 18.79 8.43 31.37
C GLN A 620 19.56 8.28 32.69
N SER A 621 20.69 8.99 32.82
CA SER A 621 21.48 9.04 34.04
C SER A 621 20.74 9.78 35.16
N THR A 622 20.85 9.24 36.37
CA THR A 622 20.35 9.91 37.59
C THR A 622 21.22 11.09 38.04
N SER A 623 22.41 11.29 37.45
CA SER A 623 23.31 12.41 37.78
C SER A 623 23.33 13.54 36.73
N GLN A 624 23.00 13.27 35.46
CA GLN A 624 22.99 14.26 34.37
C GLN A 624 21.89 13.94 33.35
N SER A 625 20.97 14.89 33.09
CA SER A 625 19.79 14.66 32.22
C SER A 625 20.11 14.33 30.77
N GLU A 626 21.26 14.79 30.27
CA GLU A 626 21.69 14.64 28.87
C GLU A 626 22.55 13.38 28.62
N GLN A 627 22.88 12.63 29.68
CA GLN A 627 23.71 11.42 29.58
C GLN A 627 22.88 10.15 29.72
N TYR A 628 23.14 9.17 28.85
CA TYR A 628 22.32 7.96 28.73
C TYR A 628 23.15 6.66 28.75
N ALA A 629 22.72 5.71 29.56
CA ALA A 629 23.23 4.35 29.63
C ALA A 629 22.56 3.48 28.54
N LEU A 630 23.34 3.07 27.54
CA LEU A 630 22.95 2.02 26.59
C LEU A 630 23.21 0.65 27.22
N SER A 631 22.23 -0.24 27.19
CA SER A 631 22.37 -1.62 27.67
C SER A 631 21.65 -2.63 26.76
N PHE A 632 22.19 -3.85 26.67
CA PHE A 632 21.57 -4.98 25.97
C PHE A 632 22.21 -6.32 26.37
N GLN A 633 21.50 -7.41 26.15
CA GLN A 633 22.05 -8.76 26.17
C GLN A 633 22.45 -9.22 24.77
N PHE A 634 23.47 -10.07 24.70
CA PHE A 634 23.92 -10.69 23.46
C PHE A 634 24.47 -12.10 23.69
N ASP A 635 24.56 -12.86 22.61
CA ASP A 635 25.20 -14.17 22.55
C ASP A 635 26.43 -14.08 21.64
N ALA A 636 27.57 -14.64 22.06
CA ALA A 636 28.79 -14.65 21.27
C ALA A 636 29.44 -16.04 21.33
N THR A 637 29.36 -16.79 20.24
CA THR A 637 29.93 -18.16 20.14
C THR A 637 31.45 -18.17 19.91
N LYS A 638 32.04 -16.99 19.68
CA LYS A 638 33.47 -16.69 19.58
C LYS A 638 33.75 -15.39 20.34
N ALA A 639 34.99 -15.15 20.74
CA ALA A 639 35.37 -13.85 21.30
C ALA A 639 35.05 -12.72 20.31
N CYS A 640 34.55 -11.60 20.83
CA CYS A 640 34.05 -10.50 20.01
C CYS A 640 34.33 -9.13 20.62
N ARG A 641 34.31 -8.11 19.77
CA ARG A 641 34.45 -6.70 20.09
C ARG A 641 33.15 -5.99 19.77
N ILE A 642 32.58 -5.32 20.75
CA ILE A 642 31.41 -4.45 20.58
C ILE A 642 31.91 -3.04 20.29
N LYS A 643 31.33 -2.41 19.27
CA LYS A 643 31.56 -1.01 18.88
C LYS A 643 30.23 -0.26 18.93
N VAL A 644 30.20 0.94 19.50
CA VAL A 644 29.03 1.83 19.50
C VAL A 644 29.40 3.15 18.83
N TYR A 645 28.62 3.54 17.83
CA TYR A 645 28.74 4.77 17.07
C TYR A 645 27.53 5.66 17.34
N LEU A 646 27.75 6.93 17.66
CA LEU A 646 26.71 7.95 17.87
C LEU A 646 26.78 8.98 16.73
N VAL A 647 25.66 9.14 16.02
CA VAL A 647 25.50 9.89 14.75
C VAL A 647 26.57 9.54 13.71
N ALA A 648 26.35 8.44 13.00
CA ALA A 648 27.28 7.88 12.04
C ALA A 648 26.63 7.63 10.67
N ASN A 649 27.42 7.86 9.61
CA ASN A 649 27.05 7.55 8.24
C ASN A 649 27.43 6.11 7.91
N GLU A 650 26.47 5.33 7.38
CA GLU A 650 26.73 4.10 6.65
C GLU A 650 27.33 4.43 5.28
N THR A 651 28.31 3.64 4.85
CA THR A 651 28.85 3.68 3.48
C THR A 651 29.02 2.23 3.04
N MET A 652 28.28 1.84 2.01
CA MET A 652 28.29 0.48 1.47
C MET A 652 29.30 0.36 0.34
N ASP A 653 30.12 -0.68 0.38
CA ASP A 653 31.00 -1.10 -0.71
C ASP A 653 30.15 -1.68 -1.86
N ALA A 654 30.33 -1.18 -3.08
CA ALA A 654 29.46 -1.50 -4.21
C ALA A 654 29.61 -2.95 -4.72
N ASP A 655 30.81 -3.53 -4.62
CA ASP A 655 31.08 -4.89 -5.10
C ASP A 655 30.62 -5.99 -4.12
N THR A 656 30.50 -5.65 -2.82
CA THR A 656 30.27 -6.63 -1.74
C THR A 656 29.05 -6.35 -0.86
N GLY A 657 28.46 -5.16 -0.96
CA GLY A 657 27.47 -4.66 -0.01
C GLY A 657 28.02 -4.45 1.41
N SER A 658 29.34 -4.51 1.61
CA SER A 658 29.97 -4.44 2.94
C SER A 658 29.74 -3.06 3.58
N SER A 659 28.93 -3.02 4.64
CA SER A 659 28.72 -1.80 5.44
C SER A 659 30.01 -1.36 6.13
N SER A 660 30.37 -0.10 5.94
CA SER A 660 31.37 0.62 6.75
C SER A 660 30.73 1.82 7.43
N PHE A 661 31.28 2.24 8.58
CA PHE A 661 30.66 3.26 9.44
C PHE A 661 31.66 4.37 9.78
N THR A 662 31.27 5.61 9.53
CA THR A 662 32.06 6.80 9.84
C THR A 662 31.25 7.75 10.72
N LEU A 663 31.85 8.26 11.80
CA LEU A 663 31.20 9.29 12.63
C LEU A 663 31.01 10.56 11.79
N ALA A 664 29.82 11.15 11.82
CA ALA A 664 29.56 12.44 11.17
C ALA A 664 30.36 13.56 11.85
N HIS A 665 30.58 13.44 13.18
CA HIS A 665 31.31 14.39 14.01
C HIS A 665 32.41 13.65 14.79
N GLN A 666 33.63 13.64 14.24
CA GLN A 666 34.77 12.92 14.84
C GLN A 666 35.33 13.58 16.11
N ASP A 667 34.90 14.81 16.39
CA ASP A 667 35.31 15.68 17.48
C ASP A 667 34.33 15.67 18.68
N LYS A 668 33.08 15.24 18.50
CA LYS A 668 32.05 15.16 19.54
C LYS A 668 32.23 13.93 20.45
N MET A 669 31.92 12.73 19.94
CA MET A 669 32.02 11.48 20.69
C MET A 669 32.82 10.42 19.91
N PRO A 670 33.85 9.79 20.50
CA PRO A 670 34.59 8.71 19.85
C PRO A 670 33.79 7.41 19.81
N VAL A 671 34.11 6.53 18.85
CA VAL A 671 33.54 5.17 18.80
C VAL A 671 33.89 4.43 20.10
N LEU A 672 32.87 4.03 20.86
CA LEU A 672 33.07 3.28 22.10
C LEU A 672 33.34 1.82 21.79
N VAL A 673 34.36 1.21 22.43
CA VAL A 673 34.83 -0.14 22.08
C VAL A 673 35.10 -0.97 23.34
N GLN A 674 34.56 -2.19 23.39
CA GLN A 674 34.76 -3.14 24.51
C GLN A 674 34.87 -4.57 23.98
N GLU A 675 35.71 -5.41 24.61
CA GLU A 675 35.98 -6.79 24.18
C GLU A 675 35.43 -7.82 25.16
N PHE A 676 34.88 -8.89 24.63
CA PHE A 676 34.20 -9.97 25.35
C PHE A 676 34.72 -11.34 24.90
N ALA A 677 34.74 -12.29 25.83
CA ALA A 677 35.03 -13.68 25.55
C ALA A 677 33.86 -14.36 24.82
N ALA A 678 34.05 -15.61 24.39
CA ALA A 678 32.93 -16.45 23.94
C ALA A 678 32.04 -16.80 25.15
N GLY A 679 30.74 -16.60 24.99
CA GLY A 679 29.72 -16.83 26.02
C GLY A 679 28.32 -16.46 25.53
N LEU A 680 27.30 -17.21 25.96
CA LEU A 680 25.89 -16.95 25.69
C LEU A 680 25.28 -16.18 26.87
N GLY A 681 24.29 -15.32 26.62
CA GLY A 681 23.62 -14.52 27.65
C GLY A 681 24.49 -13.45 28.30
N GLN A 682 25.53 -12.99 27.61
CA GLN A 682 26.38 -11.89 28.06
C GLN A 682 25.60 -10.56 28.00
N SER A 683 26.04 -9.56 28.77
CA SER A 683 25.42 -8.24 28.84
C SER A 683 26.44 -7.14 28.56
N PHE A 684 26.05 -6.18 27.73
CA PHE A 684 26.75 -4.91 27.53
C PHE A 684 26.00 -3.81 28.28
N THR A 685 26.72 -2.89 28.92
CA THR A 685 26.13 -1.71 29.59
C THR A 685 27.16 -0.59 29.66
N LEU A 686 26.78 0.62 29.23
CA LEU A 686 27.52 1.84 29.52
C LEU A 686 27.18 2.29 30.95
N THR A 687 28.19 2.45 31.81
CA THR A 687 28.00 2.78 33.24
C THR A 687 28.46 4.18 33.63
N GLY A 688 29.27 4.84 32.79
CA GLY A 688 30.03 6.01 33.22
C GLY A 688 31.25 5.64 34.07
N GLU A 689 31.98 6.65 34.54
CA GLU A 689 33.18 6.48 35.39
C GLU A 689 32.86 6.55 36.91
N GLU A 690 31.58 6.67 37.29
CA GLU A 690 31.13 6.70 38.69
C GLU A 690 30.60 5.33 39.15
N ASP A 691 30.51 5.11 40.47
CA ASP A 691 29.96 3.91 41.14
C ASP A 691 30.67 2.54 40.98
N LYS A 692 32.01 2.52 41.03
CA LYS A 692 32.75 1.39 41.67
C LYS A 692 33.90 1.86 42.57
N GLU A 693 33.78 1.60 43.87
CA GLU A 693 34.96 1.54 44.74
C GLU A 693 35.91 0.41 44.28
N ALA A 694 37.22 0.63 44.40
CA ALA A 694 38.22 -0.36 43.99
C ALA A 694 38.10 -1.66 44.82
N PRO A 695 38.04 -2.85 44.19
CA PRO A 695 38.10 -4.13 44.88
C PRO A 695 39.38 -4.25 45.72
N LYS A 696 39.29 -4.89 46.90
CA LYS A 696 40.41 -5.03 47.85
C LYS A 696 41.11 -6.39 47.80
N ASP A 697 40.64 -7.30 46.96
CA ASP A 697 41.06 -8.69 46.90
C ASP A 697 41.62 -9.02 45.50
N GLU A 698 42.77 -9.70 45.45
CA GLU A 698 43.59 -9.79 44.23
C GLU A 698 43.18 -10.90 43.25
N GLU A 699 42.23 -11.77 43.60
CA GLU A 699 41.91 -12.99 42.83
C GLU A 699 40.93 -12.75 41.65
N ASP A 700 40.15 -11.66 41.66
CA ASP A 700 39.07 -11.37 40.70
C ASP A 700 39.53 -10.68 39.39
N GLN A 701 40.85 -10.63 39.13
CA GLN A 701 41.45 -9.75 38.11
C GLN A 701 41.33 -10.23 36.65
N GLN A 702 40.77 -11.42 36.37
CA GLN A 702 40.80 -12.00 35.01
C GLN A 702 39.62 -11.61 34.09
N THR A 703 38.59 -10.90 34.57
CA THR A 703 37.41 -10.52 33.76
C THR A 703 36.93 -9.07 33.94
N GLN A 704 37.69 -8.20 34.61
CA GLN A 704 37.27 -6.80 34.80
C GLN A 704 37.49 -5.94 33.55
N GLN A 705 36.44 -5.83 32.74
CA GLN A 705 36.40 -4.91 31.60
C GLN A 705 36.47 -3.45 32.07
N ARG A 706 37.16 -2.59 31.30
CA ARG A 706 37.17 -1.15 31.55
C ARG A 706 35.74 -0.58 31.35
N PRO A 707 35.23 0.27 32.26
CA PRO A 707 33.97 0.95 32.06
C PRO A 707 34.04 1.89 30.86
N LEU A 708 32.92 2.05 30.16
CA LEU A 708 32.76 3.00 29.07
C LEU A 708 31.89 4.19 29.54
N PRO A 709 32.13 5.41 29.01
CA PRO A 709 31.30 6.57 29.31
C PRO A 709 29.86 6.37 28.82
N LEU A 710 28.94 7.12 29.41
CA LEU A 710 27.56 7.24 28.95
C LEU A 710 27.51 7.97 27.60
N LEU A 711 26.43 7.79 26.83
CA LEU A 711 26.16 8.57 25.62
C LEU A 711 25.76 9.99 26.05
N ASP A 712 26.55 10.99 25.67
CA ASP A 712 26.20 12.40 25.83
C ASP A 712 25.47 12.87 24.56
N LEU A 713 24.18 13.19 24.71
CA LEU A 713 23.33 13.60 23.60
C LEU A 713 23.34 15.12 23.40
N SER A 714 23.80 15.90 24.38
CA SER A 714 23.77 17.38 24.35
C SER A 714 24.69 18.00 23.28
N ALA A 715 25.68 17.25 22.81
CA ALA A 715 26.58 17.67 21.74
C ALA A 715 25.92 17.66 20.34
N TYR A 716 24.69 17.13 20.20
CA TYR A 716 23.99 16.93 18.93
C TYR A 716 22.68 17.72 18.91
N GLN A 717 22.17 18.04 17.72
CA GLN A 717 20.81 18.59 17.60
C GLN A 717 19.77 17.48 17.62
N ASP A 718 18.56 17.78 18.08
CA ASP A 718 17.42 16.84 18.12
C ASP A 718 17.21 16.11 16.77
N ASP A 719 17.44 16.79 15.64
CA ASP A 719 17.26 16.25 14.29
C ASP A 719 18.47 15.44 13.75
N GLU A 720 19.59 15.43 14.46
CA GLU A 720 20.70 14.47 14.24
C GLU A 720 20.47 13.16 15.00
N LEU A 721 19.63 13.20 16.04
CA LEU A 721 19.33 12.08 16.94
C LEU A 721 18.08 11.27 16.49
N VAL A 722 17.33 11.78 15.51
CA VAL A 722 16.19 11.08 14.89
C VAL A 722 16.52 10.71 13.44
N TYR A 723 16.26 9.45 13.07
CA TYR A 723 16.53 8.95 11.72
C TYR A 723 15.62 9.60 10.67
N LYS A 724 16.21 10.08 9.58
CA LYS A 724 15.51 10.66 8.43
C LYS A 724 15.45 9.64 7.30
N LEU A 725 14.23 9.28 6.88
CA LEU A 725 13.98 8.28 5.82
C LEU A 725 14.73 8.64 4.53
N GLY A 726 15.32 7.64 3.87
CA GLY A 726 16.12 7.82 2.66
C GLY A 726 17.56 8.28 2.90
N THR A 727 17.93 8.67 4.13
CA THR A 727 19.33 9.02 4.46
C THR A 727 20.15 7.81 4.89
N MET A 728 21.48 7.91 4.72
CA MET A 728 22.46 6.93 5.21
C MET A 728 23.07 7.31 6.58
N GLN A 729 22.53 8.34 7.24
CA GLN A 729 22.98 8.78 8.57
C GLN A 729 22.07 8.17 9.64
N PHE A 730 22.67 7.46 10.60
CA PHE A 730 21.95 6.77 11.67
C PHE A 730 22.34 7.34 13.04
N PRO A 731 21.36 7.72 13.89
CA PRO A 731 21.60 8.25 15.23
C PRO A 731 22.45 7.33 16.11
N LEU A 732 22.24 6.01 16.04
CA LEU A 732 23.06 5.05 16.77
C LEU A 732 23.28 3.77 15.93
N ILE A 733 24.52 3.28 15.90
CA ILE A 733 24.88 1.98 15.31
C ILE A 733 25.67 1.17 16.35
N VAL A 734 25.20 -0.05 16.64
CA VAL A 734 25.87 -1.01 17.54
C VAL A 734 26.38 -2.19 16.71
N VAL A 735 27.70 -2.39 16.68
CA VAL A 735 28.34 -3.45 15.88
C VAL A 735 29.02 -4.46 16.79
N LEU A 736 28.56 -5.71 16.75
CA LEU A 736 29.22 -6.86 17.37
C LEU A 736 30.13 -7.50 16.31
N GLU A 737 31.44 -7.50 16.52
CA GLU A 737 32.44 -7.97 15.56
C GLU A 737 33.23 -9.17 16.13
N VAL A 738 33.30 -10.29 15.42
CA VAL A 738 34.07 -11.47 15.84
C VAL A 738 35.57 -11.17 15.73
N SER A 739 36.29 -11.33 16.84
CA SER A 739 37.74 -11.13 16.90
C SER A 739 38.46 -12.14 16.00
N SER A 740 38.99 -11.66 14.86
CA SER A 740 39.56 -12.51 13.81
C SER A 740 40.62 -11.77 12.98
N GLU A 741 41.59 -12.50 12.43
CA GLU A 741 42.61 -11.97 11.49
C GLU A 741 42.10 -11.88 10.04
N ARG A 742 40.84 -12.23 9.77
CA ARG A 742 40.22 -12.11 8.44
C ARG A 742 40.08 -10.65 8.03
N LYS A 743 40.33 -10.33 6.75
CA LYS A 743 40.15 -8.98 6.16
C LYS A 743 38.73 -8.42 6.39
N HIS A 744 37.73 -9.29 6.33
CA HIS A 744 36.34 -8.98 6.67
C HIS A 744 35.95 -9.92 7.82
N PRO A 745 36.06 -9.48 9.09
CA PRO A 745 35.59 -10.27 10.23
C PRO A 745 34.07 -10.35 10.21
N GLN A 746 33.51 -11.47 10.69
CA GLN A 746 32.06 -11.62 10.78
C GLN A 746 31.50 -10.64 11.82
N SER A 747 30.41 -9.96 11.51
CA SER A 747 29.78 -9.01 12.42
C SER A 747 28.25 -8.99 12.32
N GLN A 748 27.60 -8.41 13.34
CA GLN A 748 26.21 -7.98 13.32
C GLN A 748 26.12 -6.50 13.67
N SER A 749 25.47 -5.71 12.83
CA SER A 749 25.26 -4.27 12.98
C SER A 749 23.79 -4.00 13.26
N THR A 750 23.47 -3.38 14.39
CA THR A 750 22.12 -2.99 14.81
C THR A 750 21.98 -1.47 14.69
N PHE A 751 21.09 -1.02 13.82
CA PHE A 751 20.84 0.39 13.51
C PHE A 751 19.64 0.88 14.30
N CYS A 752 19.75 2.04 14.95
CA CYS A 752 18.69 2.58 15.80
C CYS A 752 18.49 4.08 15.54
N THR A 753 17.26 4.54 15.72
CA THR A 753 16.93 5.94 15.97
C THR A 753 16.76 6.17 17.47
N LEU A 754 16.99 7.39 17.94
CA LEU A 754 16.42 7.81 19.20
C LEU A 754 15.00 8.33 18.96
N VAL A 755 14.18 8.31 20.02
CA VAL A 755 12.80 8.81 20.01
C VAL A 755 12.63 9.68 21.26
N LYS A 756 12.14 10.91 21.09
CA LYS A 756 12.01 11.88 22.18
C LYS A 756 10.65 11.70 22.89
N LYS A 757 10.69 11.28 24.15
CA LYS A 757 9.54 11.01 25.03
C LYS A 757 9.50 12.06 26.14
N GLY A 758 8.92 13.22 25.82
CA GLY A 758 9.01 14.41 26.68
C GLY A 758 10.43 14.97 26.66
N ASP A 759 11.01 15.20 27.84
CA ASP A 759 12.40 15.66 27.97
C ASP A 759 13.43 14.52 27.84
N ASN A 760 12.98 13.26 27.76
CA ASN A 760 13.86 12.09 27.78
C ASN A 760 13.99 11.41 26.41
N TRP A 761 15.17 10.83 26.14
CA TRP A 761 15.41 10.01 24.95
C TRP A 761 15.23 8.51 25.24
N ASP A 762 14.53 7.84 24.33
CA ASP A 762 14.37 6.38 24.26
C ASP A 762 14.96 5.87 22.93
N ILE A 763 15.11 4.55 22.76
CA ILE A 763 15.78 3.92 21.62
C ILE A 763 14.85 2.99 20.84
N LYS A 764 14.80 3.16 19.52
CA LYS A 764 14.04 2.29 18.61
C LYS A 764 14.97 1.67 17.57
N MET A 765 15.01 0.34 17.54
CA MET A 765 15.71 -0.41 16.51
C MET A 765 15.01 -0.20 15.16
N LEU A 766 15.79 0.12 14.13
CA LEU A 766 15.33 0.31 12.75
C LEU A 766 15.50 -0.99 11.95
N LYS A 767 16.69 -1.56 12.01
CA LYS A 767 17.09 -2.76 11.25
C LYS A 767 18.35 -3.40 11.83
N GLN A 768 18.61 -4.67 11.48
CA GLN A 768 19.86 -5.35 11.77
C GLN A 768 20.47 -5.90 10.48
N LYS A 769 21.79 -5.80 10.31
CA LYS A 769 22.55 -6.44 9.22
C LYS A 769 23.57 -7.41 9.80
N ILE A 770 23.93 -8.47 9.07
CA ILE A 770 25.09 -9.33 9.37
C ILE A 770 26.06 -9.35 8.19
N LEU A 771 27.36 -9.25 8.47
CA LEU A 771 28.44 -9.44 7.51
C LEU A 771 29.00 -10.85 7.70
N VAL A 772 28.88 -11.73 6.70
CA VAL A 772 29.39 -13.12 6.76
C VAL A 772 30.13 -13.47 5.47
N ASP A 773 31.35 -13.99 5.62
CA ASP A 773 32.26 -14.38 4.52
C ASP A 773 32.47 -13.33 3.39
N GLY A 774 32.18 -12.05 3.68
CA GLY A 774 32.36 -10.92 2.78
C GLY A 774 31.05 -10.26 2.30
N MET A 775 29.91 -10.94 2.45
CA MET A 775 28.59 -10.44 2.04
C MET A 775 27.80 -9.90 3.23
N THR A 776 27.09 -8.78 3.03
CA THR A 776 26.15 -8.24 4.03
C THR A 776 24.72 -8.67 3.73
N TYR A 777 24.01 -9.17 4.75
CA TYR A 777 22.60 -9.55 4.70
C TYR A 777 21.80 -8.73 5.70
N GLU A 778 20.61 -8.24 5.34
CA GLU A 778 19.69 -7.58 6.29
C GLU A 778 18.75 -8.62 6.93
N LEU A 779 18.56 -8.54 8.24
CA LEU A 779 17.72 -9.47 9.00
C LEU A 779 16.27 -8.99 8.97
N GLN A 780 15.38 -9.88 8.51
CA GLN A 780 13.94 -9.67 8.55
C GLN A 780 13.26 -10.85 9.27
N GLU A 781 12.21 -10.55 10.03
CA GLU A 781 11.49 -11.54 10.83
C GLU A 781 10.46 -12.30 9.97
N ILE A 782 10.16 -13.55 10.31
CA ILE A 782 9.24 -14.40 9.55
C ILE A 782 7.99 -14.68 10.39
N TYR A 783 6.82 -14.35 9.85
CA TYR A 783 5.54 -14.52 10.53
C TYR A 783 5.07 -15.98 10.41
N GLY A 784 4.78 -16.61 11.55
CA GLY A 784 4.44 -18.04 11.64
C GLY A 784 5.64 -18.97 11.90
N ILE A 785 6.83 -18.45 12.23
CA ILE A 785 7.99 -19.26 12.64
C ILE A 785 8.02 -19.54 14.16
N ASP A 786 6.90 -20.03 14.69
CA ASP A 786 6.79 -20.40 16.10
C ASP A 786 7.79 -21.51 16.46
N GLY A 787 8.45 -21.37 17.61
CA GLY A 787 9.72 -22.05 17.97
C GLY A 787 9.69 -23.58 18.16
N PHE A 788 8.68 -24.28 17.64
CA PHE A 788 8.52 -25.73 17.66
C PHE A 788 8.48 -26.38 16.27
N VAL A 789 8.41 -25.61 15.18
CA VAL A 789 8.11 -26.15 13.84
C VAL A 789 9.29 -26.02 12.87
N ALA A 790 10.05 -27.11 12.71
CA ALA A 790 10.68 -27.49 11.44
C ALA A 790 11.32 -28.89 11.51
N ALA A 791 10.72 -29.86 10.84
CA ALA A 791 11.36 -31.15 10.53
C ALA A 791 10.83 -31.68 9.20
N ALA A 792 11.67 -31.61 8.15
CA ALA A 792 11.45 -32.34 6.91
C ALA A 792 12.47 -33.50 6.85
N PRO A 793 12.05 -34.78 6.82
CA PRO A 793 12.98 -35.90 6.75
C PRO A 793 13.85 -35.87 5.48
N LYS A 794 15.09 -36.36 5.59
CA LYS A 794 15.97 -36.52 4.41
C LYS A 794 15.42 -37.62 3.50
N ALA A 795 14.99 -37.26 2.29
CA ALA A 795 14.74 -38.22 1.22
C ALA A 795 16.06 -38.85 0.75
N GLY A 796 16.37 -40.07 1.22
CA GLY A 796 17.63 -40.76 0.97
C GLY A 796 17.51 -41.95 0.02
N ASP A 797 18.47 -42.04 -0.92
CA ASP A 797 18.92 -43.23 -1.66
C ASP A 797 17.89 -44.25 -2.17
N ARG A 798 17.40 -44.02 -3.41
CA ARG A 798 17.01 -45.12 -4.32
C ARG A 798 18.22 -45.62 -5.11
N ASN A 799 19.13 -46.32 -4.43
CA ASN A 799 20.27 -46.96 -5.09
C ASN A 799 19.82 -48.20 -5.89
N ILE A 800 20.34 -48.37 -7.12
CA ILE A 800 19.92 -49.43 -8.04
C ILE A 800 20.64 -50.75 -7.69
N ALA A 801 19.86 -51.79 -7.37
CA ALA A 801 20.36 -53.16 -7.22
C ALA A 801 19.41 -54.16 -7.91
N THR A 802 19.97 -55.12 -8.64
CA THR A 802 19.23 -56.16 -9.38
C THR A 802 19.25 -57.49 -8.62
N GLY A 803 18.11 -58.20 -8.60
CA GLY A 803 18.05 -59.57 -8.08
C GLY A 803 16.62 -60.04 -7.74
N ASP A 804 16.23 -61.22 -8.21
CA ASP A 804 14.89 -61.80 -8.01
C ASP A 804 14.64 -62.32 -6.58
N SER A 805 13.41 -62.20 -6.10
CA SER A 805 12.61 -63.33 -5.54
C SER A 805 11.18 -62.93 -5.16
N GLN A 806 10.22 -63.84 -5.34
CA GLN A 806 8.83 -63.67 -4.89
C GLN A 806 8.66 -64.13 -3.43
N VAL A 807 7.98 -63.32 -2.59
CA VAL A 807 7.27 -63.75 -1.38
C VAL A 807 5.95 -62.96 -1.28
N ASP A 808 4.96 -63.50 -0.57
CA ASP A 808 3.54 -63.13 -0.68
C ASP A 808 2.95 -62.48 0.59
N THR A 809 1.86 -61.72 0.40
CA THR A 809 0.82 -61.26 1.35
C THR A 809 1.14 -60.66 2.75
N THR A 810 0.72 -59.40 2.91
CA THR A 810 0.07 -58.81 4.12
C THR A 810 0.85 -58.65 5.46
N LYS A 811 1.25 -57.41 5.79
CA LYS A 811 0.65 -56.59 6.89
C LYS A 811 1.28 -55.20 7.10
N THR A 812 0.40 -54.21 7.30
CA THR A 812 0.53 -52.98 8.11
C THR A 812 1.91 -52.46 8.53
N ALA A 813 2.30 -51.30 7.99
CA ALA A 813 2.44 -50.05 8.75
C ALA A 813 2.36 -48.84 7.80
N LYS A 814 1.64 -47.79 8.19
CA LYS A 814 1.96 -46.41 7.80
C LYS A 814 2.58 -45.78 9.04
N ASP A 815 3.74 -45.17 8.91
CA ASP A 815 4.23 -44.28 9.95
C ASP A 815 3.56 -42.91 9.71
N GLU A 816 2.55 -42.60 10.53
CA GLU A 816 1.91 -41.30 10.54
C GLU A 816 2.84 -40.33 11.28
N ILE A 817 3.36 -39.32 10.57
CA ILE A 817 4.17 -38.25 11.17
C ILE A 817 3.20 -37.32 11.90
N ASP A 818 3.31 -37.28 13.22
CA ASP A 818 2.44 -36.49 14.09
C ASP A 818 2.80 -35.00 13.97
N ILE A 819 1.99 -34.23 13.22
CA ILE A 819 2.21 -32.80 12.97
C ILE A 819 1.53 -32.02 14.11
N PRO A 820 2.24 -31.08 14.79
CA PRO A 820 1.62 -30.28 15.85
C PRO A 820 0.42 -29.47 15.33
N GLU A 821 -0.67 -29.44 16.09
CA GLU A 821 -1.91 -28.73 15.75
C GLU A 821 -1.63 -27.25 15.47
N GLY A 822 -1.93 -26.78 14.25
CA GLY A 822 -1.63 -25.42 13.82
C GLY A 822 -0.22 -25.19 13.26
N ALA A 823 0.59 -26.24 13.08
CA ALA A 823 1.86 -26.22 12.34
C ALA A 823 1.73 -26.60 10.85
N GLU A 824 0.54 -27.04 10.44
CA GLU A 824 0.27 -27.54 9.09
C GLU A 824 0.34 -26.45 8.01
N CYS A 825 0.54 -26.88 6.77
CA CYS A 825 0.30 -26.06 5.59
C CYS A 825 -1.20 -25.81 5.40
N ILE A 826 -1.60 -24.54 5.31
CA ILE A 826 -3.02 -24.14 5.23
C ILE A 826 -3.75 -24.53 3.93
N ILE A 827 -3.03 -25.08 2.93
CA ILE A 827 -3.63 -25.55 1.66
C ILE A 827 -3.92 -27.06 1.69
N CYS A 828 -2.98 -27.89 2.16
CA CYS A 828 -3.18 -29.35 2.19
C CYS A 828 -3.60 -29.91 3.56
N LEU A 829 -3.36 -29.17 4.65
CA LEU A 829 -3.60 -29.60 6.04
C LEU A 829 -3.01 -30.99 6.36
N SER A 830 -1.95 -31.38 5.66
CA SER A 830 -1.38 -32.75 5.67
C SER A 830 0.15 -32.79 5.73
N GLU A 831 0.82 -31.65 5.55
CA GLU A 831 2.28 -31.50 5.56
C GLU A 831 2.65 -30.24 6.37
N PRO A 832 3.79 -30.22 7.10
CA PRO A 832 4.18 -29.06 7.90
C PRO A 832 4.58 -27.87 7.02
N ARG A 833 4.32 -26.65 7.49
CA ARG A 833 4.73 -25.43 6.77
C ARG A 833 6.26 -25.30 6.77
N ASN A 834 6.85 -25.10 5.58
CA ASN A 834 8.31 -24.99 5.38
C ASN A 834 8.72 -23.94 4.31
N THR A 835 7.78 -23.26 3.66
CA THR A 835 8.04 -22.17 2.70
C THR A 835 7.46 -20.85 3.19
N THR A 836 8.28 -19.80 3.10
CA THR A 836 7.92 -18.40 3.40
C THR A 836 7.64 -17.63 2.12
N ILE A 837 6.63 -16.76 2.16
CA ILE A 837 6.23 -15.88 1.07
C ILE A 837 6.82 -14.49 1.31
N LEU A 838 7.54 -13.92 0.34
CA LEU A 838 8.03 -12.53 0.36
C LEU A 838 7.13 -11.63 -0.49
N PRO A 839 6.99 -10.32 -0.16
CA PRO A 839 7.68 -9.58 0.91
C PRO A 839 6.95 -9.65 2.26
N CYS A 840 5.73 -10.19 2.27
CA CYS A 840 4.86 -10.25 3.46
C CYS A 840 5.38 -11.16 4.59
N ARG A 841 6.40 -11.98 4.32
CA ARG A 841 7.13 -12.85 5.25
C ARG A 841 6.25 -13.89 5.98
N HIS A 842 5.12 -14.28 5.42
CA HIS A 842 4.26 -15.33 5.98
C HIS A 842 4.76 -16.73 5.62
N MET A 843 4.98 -17.56 6.64
CA MET A 843 5.39 -18.97 6.52
C MET A 843 4.18 -19.89 6.73
N CYS A 844 3.31 -20.00 5.73
CA CYS A 844 2.03 -20.73 5.82
C CYS A 844 1.93 -21.98 4.93
N LEU A 845 2.93 -22.25 4.09
CA LEU A 845 2.87 -23.31 3.07
C LEU A 845 3.95 -24.38 3.26
N CYS A 846 3.65 -25.62 2.87
CA CYS A 846 4.67 -26.61 2.53
C CYS A 846 5.14 -26.35 1.09
N SER A 847 6.32 -26.85 0.72
CA SER A 847 6.95 -26.58 -0.58
C SER A 847 6.14 -27.07 -1.77
N GLU A 848 5.42 -28.19 -1.66
CA GLU A 848 4.55 -28.67 -2.75
C GLU A 848 3.36 -27.74 -2.97
N CYS A 849 2.73 -27.26 -1.89
CA CYS A 849 1.64 -26.28 -1.98
C CYS A 849 2.13 -24.89 -2.39
N ALA A 850 3.35 -24.50 -2.05
CA ALA A 850 3.97 -23.26 -2.54
C ALA A 850 4.31 -23.33 -4.03
N GLU A 851 4.83 -24.46 -4.51
CA GLU A 851 5.09 -24.68 -5.94
C GLU A 851 3.80 -24.86 -6.75
N ALA A 852 2.72 -25.35 -6.12
CA ALA A 852 1.37 -25.31 -6.69
C ALA A 852 0.83 -23.88 -6.75
N LEU A 853 0.95 -23.09 -5.66
CA LEU A 853 0.52 -21.69 -5.61
C LEU A 853 1.22 -20.85 -6.69
N ARG A 854 2.55 -21.00 -6.86
CA ARG A 854 3.34 -20.39 -7.95
C ARG A 854 2.72 -20.57 -9.35
N LYS A 855 1.92 -21.63 -9.54
CA LYS A 855 1.31 -22.05 -10.81
C LYS A 855 -0.21 -21.80 -10.85
N SER A 856 -0.78 -21.09 -9.87
CA SER A 856 -2.24 -20.84 -9.79
C SER A 856 -2.66 -19.54 -9.10
N SER A 857 -1.80 -18.85 -8.34
CA SER A 857 -2.10 -17.54 -7.74
C SER A 857 -0.82 -16.78 -7.37
N SER A 858 -0.81 -15.49 -7.63
CA SER A 858 0.28 -14.56 -7.31
C SER A 858 0.14 -13.90 -5.93
N THR A 859 -0.71 -14.39 -5.02
CA THR A 859 -0.94 -13.73 -3.71
C THR A 859 -0.80 -14.65 -2.50
N CYS A 860 -0.38 -14.09 -1.37
CA CYS A 860 -0.24 -14.76 -0.09
C CYS A 860 -1.61 -15.20 0.46
N PRO A 861 -1.85 -16.50 0.75
CA PRO A 861 -3.17 -16.94 1.23
C PRO A 861 -3.57 -16.45 2.63
N ILE A 862 -2.64 -15.84 3.40
CA ILE A 862 -2.94 -15.21 4.71
C ILE A 862 -3.37 -13.75 4.52
N CYS A 863 -2.54 -12.93 3.87
CA CYS A 863 -2.67 -11.47 3.85
C CYS A 863 -2.95 -10.87 2.47
N ARG A 864 -3.11 -11.70 1.43
CA ARG A 864 -3.39 -11.34 0.02
C ARG A 864 -2.37 -10.43 -0.68
N THR A 865 -1.29 -10.02 0.00
CA THR A 865 -0.13 -9.36 -0.61
C THR A 865 0.42 -10.19 -1.77
N ARG A 866 0.85 -9.53 -2.85
CA ARG A 866 1.51 -10.16 -4.00
C ARG A 866 2.76 -10.94 -3.56
N VAL A 867 3.01 -12.07 -4.21
CA VAL A 867 4.20 -12.90 -4.02
C VAL A 867 5.31 -12.35 -4.90
N GLU A 868 6.41 -11.94 -4.29
CA GLU A 868 7.63 -11.48 -4.96
C GLU A 868 8.76 -12.52 -4.90
N ALA A 869 8.71 -13.44 -3.94
CA ALA A 869 9.58 -14.63 -3.88
C ALA A 869 9.01 -15.71 -2.95
N LEU A 870 9.42 -16.97 -3.19
CA LEU A 870 9.09 -18.12 -2.34
C LEU A 870 10.37 -18.72 -1.79
N LEU A 871 10.54 -18.67 -0.47
CA LEU A 871 11.78 -19.05 0.21
C LEU A 871 11.56 -20.35 1.02
N GLN A 872 12.08 -21.48 0.54
CA GLN A 872 12.00 -22.76 1.26
C GLN A 872 13.05 -22.80 2.38
N ILE A 873 12.57 -22.88 3.62
CA ILE A 873 13.38 -23.02 4.83
C ILE A 873 13.59 -24.50 5.13
N ARG A 874 14.84 -24.89 5.35
CA ARG A 874 15.19 -26.21 5.90
C ARG A 874 15.96 -26.03 7.20
N VAL A 875 15.44 -26.59 8.28
CA VAL A 875 16.14 -26.67 9.57
C VAL A 875 16.69 -28.08 9.72
N GLU A 876 17.98 -28.19 10.05
CA GLU A 876 18.59 -29.47 10.40
C GLU A 876 18.03 -29.92 11.75
N ALA A 877 17.43 -31.12 11.79
CA ALA A 877 16.94 -31.71 13.03
C ALA A 877 18.10 -31.82 14.03
N LYS A 878 17.92 -31.24 15.22
CA LYS A 878 18.91 -31.31 16.29
C LYS A 878 19.03 -32.75 16.75
N GLU A 879 20.21 -33.36 16.58
CA GLU A 879 20.49 -34.66 17.20
C GLU A 879 20.31 -34.49 18.72
N THR A 880 19.32 -35.17 19.29
CA THR A 880 19.14 -35.21 20.74
C THR A 880 20.25 -36.06 21.33
N GLU A 881 21.22 -35.39 21.97
CA GLU A 881 22.25 -36.04 22.78
C GLU A 881 21.58 -36.98 23.78
N THR A 882 21.69 -38.28 23.53
CA THR A 882 21.22 -39.31 24.44
C THR A 882 22.17 -39.33 25.62
N THR A 883 21.69 -38.86 26.77
CA THR A 883 22.39 -38.98 28.04
C THR A 883 22.43 -40.44 28.48
N GLU A 884 23.40 -41.19 27.93
CA GLU A 884 23.72 -42.53 28.41
C GLU A 884 24.12 -42.44 29.89
N VAL A 885 23.29 -43.04 30.74
CA VAL A 885 23.61 -43.23 32.15
C VAL A 885 24.54 -44.44 32.23
N GLU A 886 25.85 -44.20 32.22
CA GLU A 886 26.82 -45.24 32.56
C GLU A 886 26.62 -45.67 34.03
N ASP A 887 26.30 -46.95 34.22
CA ASP A 887 26.08 -47.58 35.53
C ASP A 887 27.41 -48.01 36.16
N ASP A 888 27.51 -47.86 37.47
CA ASP A 888 28.77 -47.80 38.23
C ASP A 888 29.39 -49.21 38.44
N SER A 889 30.33 -49.63 37.56
CA SER A 889 30.97 -50.96 37.70
C SER A 889 32.40 -51.15 37.16
N LYS A 890 33.37 -50.65 37.96
CA LYS A 890 34.82 -51.05 38.11
C LYS A 890 35.90 -50.17 37.49
#